data_AF-A0A952NYL1-F1
#
_entry.id   AF-A0A952NYL1-F1
#
_cell.length_a   1.000
_cell.length_b   1.000
_cell.length_c   1.000
_cell.angle_alpha   90.00
_cell.angle_beta   90.00
_cell.angle_gamma   90.00
#
_symmetry.space_group_name_H-M   'P 1'
#
loop_
_entity.id
_entity.type
_entity.pdbx_description
1 polymer ?
#
loop_
_entity_poly.entity_id
_entity_poly.type
_entity_poly.pdbx_seq_one_letter_code
_entity_poly.pdbx_strand_id
1 'polypeptide(L)'
;MKTGRFALLPFLWLAACSPELTRFEQPQVLIQSRTESDYNTAANLMATAIKESESLDIVLYPRDLVERSKAAVLASEMDHDAKARLMSVYPDDIQDQFKIGTMRGKDIKKLIQERSAEQFRAEVDVAGLLYQIHYIGGYRQFAYFNRPDGLRFKDNEYYRVAISELFWFNGLTFPSYKYRNGLNFSFRDLGKTISAKASLEKYLASKRIWPDMKERRAIVTRSGLGAQANPLTIAQIQGPSHRSPYYAQEVTTTGVVTAVGTAQWYPGGVDVVIQSLTPDDDPRTAEGLMVYLERDEDAPALGDVIEVRGVVYEHVATSGLGMTSIREVRSMKVIRQGEPLPTPIPIGEGGRPIPKDVISTWRGDLNLKPSLDLNDGIDFWESLEGMRVEINSPRVVGFRGGQEDFENKKPKSYMTLYVRPDGETADPQDTIRGGILVDFPRRDYNPNILQIATNHLTGPVNAEKIFNVGTLIPGRVEGVLIYQKNLFGGGEFNLVLPTVPQSILDAFARAPSAMTELKDRPVASLVAGPDQLSVATFNVENLGGDQMRRLLKLAEAIDVNLRCPDIINFVEIQDENGPSFVGDAGGTKTLEIIIGLLNCPKQKYRPINIDPVQNAEGGQPGGNIRVAIIYDSSKVDFTPREHALALDQTRITKDGHLSQNPGRLFPLDPTFDGVRRPLVTEFSFRGEQIILIGNHLNSKLGDTSVWDSIQPAYLRSEDKRIPLAEKINDFVEHVLLQAPRANILVAGDFNALETEVSMKVLEGHHLKNLVKELLPPDRRYTTNYNGNSQAIDHIFANANLMNRAPKVEILHINSDFMGRLSDHDPVLSLFQF
;
A
#
# COMPACT_ATOMS: atom_id res chain seq x y z
N MET A 1 -65.80 2.27 35.29
CA MET A 1 -65.54 3.61 35.86
C MET A 1 -64.31 4.20 35.19
N LYS A 2 -64.45 5.36 34.53
CA LYS A 2 -63.45 6.27 33.91
C LYS A 2 -62.54 5.67 32.80
N THR A 3 -62.84 5.74 31.49
CA THR A 3 -62.90 6.85 30.49
C THR A 3 -61.56 7.47 30.04
N GLY A 4 -61.28 7.41 28.73
CA GLY A 4 -60.35 8.31 28.00
C GLY A 4 -59.80 7.68 26.71
N ARG A 5 -60.61 7.50 25.64
CA ARG A 5 -60.69 8.33 24.41
C ARG A 5 -59.34 8.69 23.75
N PHE A 6 -59.05 8.06 22.61
CA PHE A 6 -58.30 8.68 21.51
C PHE A 6 -59.21 8.72 20.27
N ALA A 7 -59.41 9.92 19.73
CA ALA A 7 -60.18 10.20 18.54
C ALA A 7 -59.25 10.59 17.39
N LEU A 8 -59.67 10.24 16.19
CA LEU A 8 -59.06 10.47 14.88
C LEU A 8 -59.20 11.91 14.37
N LEU A 9 -58.33 12.22 13.37
CA LEU A 9 -58.35 13.24 12.30
C LEU A 9 -57.54 14.54 12.53
N PRO A 10 -57.06 15.24 11.47
CA PRO A 10 -56.63 14.80 10.13
C PRO A 10 -55.28 15.41 9.66
N PHE A 11 -54.83 14.98 8.48
CA PHE A 11 -53.74 15.54 7.66
C PHE A 11 -53.76 17.08 7.57
N LEU A 12 -52.62 17.71 7.84
CA LEU A 12 -52.31 19.10 7.53
C LEU A 12 -51.08 19.14 6.62
N TRP A 13 -51.29 19.65 5.40
CA TRP A 13 -50.25 20.05 4.47
C TRP A 13 -49.34 21.08 5.14
N LEU A 14 -48.06 20.73 5.34
CA LEU A 14 -47.02 21.72 5.65
C LEU A 14 -46.42 22.20 4.33
N ALA A 15 -46.73 23.45 4.01
CA ALA A 15 -46.07 24.23 2.99
C ALA A 15 -44.55 24.26 3.23
N ALA A 16 -43.81 24.18 2.13
CA ALA A 16 -42.37 24.37 2.10
C ALA A 16 -42.01 25.74 2.70
N CYS A 17 -41.42 25.73 3.90
CA CYS A 17 -40.62 26.84 4.38
C CYS A 17 -39.21 26.70 3.78
N SER A 18 -38.89 27.63 2.88
CA SER A 18 -37.52 28.04 2.58
C SER A 18 -36.72 28.25 3.89
N PRO A 19 -35.45 27.83 3.97
CA PRO A 19 -34.63 28.22 5.11
C PRO A 19 -34.43 29.74 5.04
N GLU A 20 -35.11 30.47 5.91
CA GLU A 20 -34.78 31.86 6.17
C GLU A 20 -33.31 31.92 6.59
N LEU A 21 -32.52 32.58 5.73
CA LEU A 21 -31.19 33.08 6.01
C LEU A 21 -31.24 33.87 7.32
N THR A 22 -30.85 33.24 8.41
CA THR A 22 -30.61 33.92 9.68
C THR A 22 -29.47 34.92 9.46
N ARG A 23 -29.83 36.21 9.39
CA ARG A 23 -28.88 37.32 9.48
C ARG A 23 -28.16 37.21 10.82
N PHE A 24 -26.90 36.81 10.82
CA PHE A 24 -26.02 37.08 11.95
C PHE A 24 -25.54 38.53 11.85
N GLU A 25 -26.27 39.45 12.50
CA GLU A 25 -25.79 40.78 12.83
C GLU A 25 -24.74 40.69 13.96
N GLN A 26 -23.56 40.18 13.65
CA GLN A 26 -22.37 40.59 14.38
C GLN A 26 -21.69 41.65 13.49
N PRO A 27 -21.78 42.96 13.79
CA PRO A 27 -21.17 44.00 12.96
C PRO A 27 -19.66 43.81 12.81
N GLN A 28 -19.07 43.05 13.74
CA GLN A 28 -17.67 42.67 13.77
C GLN A 28 -17.53 41.24 14.30
N VAL A 29 -16.67 40.45 13.66
CA VAL A 29 -16.33 39.08 14.10
C VAL A 29 -14.82 38.99 14.33
N LEU A 30 -14.41 38.46 15.47
CA LEU A 30 -13.00 38.21 15.78
C LEU A 30 -12.50 36.97 15.02
N ILE A 31 -11.57 37.20 14.11
CA ILE A 31 -10.85 36.20 13.33
C ILE A 31 -9.55 35.90 14.06
N GLN A 32 -9.42 34.70 14.62
CA GLN A 32 -8.26 34.31 15.41
C GLN A 32 -8.02 32.81 15.31
N SER A 33 -6.76 32.40 15.40
CA SER A 33 -6.37 31.01 15.60
C SER A 33 -6.52 30.65 17.08
N ARG A 34 -7.53 29.84 17.43
CA ARG A 34 -7.59 29.18 18.73
C ARG A 34 -7.41 27.68 18.52
N THR A 35 -6.23 27.18 18.86
CA THR A 35 -5.88 25.77 18.71
C THR A 35 -6.57 24.86 19.73
N GLU A 36 -7.16 25.42 20.79
CA GLU A 36 -7.81 24.69 21.89
C GLU A 36 -9.34 24.83 21.94
N SER A 37 -9.98 25.54 20.99
CA SER A 37 -11.44 25.62 20.92
C SER A 37 -12.03 24.71 19.84
N ASP A 38 -13.27 24.26 20.05
CA ASP A 38 -14.06 23.43 19.13
C ASP A 38 -14.37 24.09 17.75
N TYR A 39 -13.86 25.30 17.51
CA TYR A 39 -14.01 26.07 16.27
C TYR A 39 -12.81 27.00 16.05
N ASN A 40 -12.43 27.23 14.79
CA ASN A 40 -11.36 28.12 14.37
C ASN A 40 -11.91 29.15 13.39
N THR A 41 -12.09 30.40 13.84
CA THR A 41 -12.78 31.44 13.04
C THR A 41 -11.98 31.85 11.81
N ALA A 42 -10.64 31.82 11.87
CA ALA A 42 -9.77 32.10 10.73
C ALA A 42 -9.82 30.99 9.68
N ALA A 43 -9.68 29.74 10.09
CA ALA A 43 -9.78 28.63 9.15
C ALA A 43 -11.17 28.51 8.53
N ASN A 44 -12.24 28.74 9.32
CA ASN A 44 -13.62 28.74 8.83
C ASN A 44 -13.83 29.82 7.74
N LEU A 45 -13.34 31.04 7.95
CA LEU A 45 -13.42 32.12 6.96
C LEU A 45 -12.68 31.74 5.67
N MET A 46 -11.41 31.30 5.80
CA MET A 46 -10.58 30.99 4.63
C MET A 46 -11.12 29.78 3.84
N ALA A 47 -11.46 28.69 4.52
CA ALA A 47 -12.03 27.51 3.87
C ALA A 47 -13.33 27.83 3.13
N THR A 48 -14.21 28.65 3.72
CA THR A 48 -15.42 29.13 3.04
C THR A 48 -15.07 30.01 1.84
N ALA A 49 -14.14 30.96 1.99
CA ALA A 49 -13.77 31.86 0.89
C ALA A 49 -13.23 31.10 -0.32
N ILE A 50 -12.33 30.13 -0.11
CA ILE A 50 -11.84 29.24 -1.18
C ILE A 50 -12.99 28.49 -1.84
N LYS A 51 -13.86 27.85 -1.04
CA LYS A 51 -14.97 27.04 -1.54
C LYS A 51 -15.89 27.86 -2.45
N GLU A 52 -16.29 29.03 -1.97
CA GLU A 52 -17.28 29.89 -2.62
C GLU A 52 -16.72 30.63 -3.84
N SER A 53 -15.46 31.08 -3.78
CA SER A 53 -14.79 31.77 -4.89
C SER A 53 -14.49 30.84 -6.07
N GLU A 54 -14.26 29.56 -5.82
CA GLU A 54 -13.84 28.57 -6.84
C GLU A 54 -14.94 27.53 -7.18
N SER A 55 -16.13 27.68 -6.59
CA SER A 55 -17.28 26.78 -6.80
C SER A 55 -16.92 25.31 -6.53
N LEU A 56 -16.34 25.06 -5.36
CA LEU A 56 -15.92 23.73 -4.91
C LEU A 56 -16.99 23.09 -4.03
N ASP A 57 -16.98 21.76 -3.98
CA ASP A 57 -17.82 21.00 -3.05
C ASP A 57 -17.24 21.06 -1.64
N ILE A 58 -15.93 20.81 -1.52
CA ILE A 58 -15.23 20.68 -0.24
C ILE A 58 -13.90 21.44 -0.27
N VAL A 59 -13.53 22.03 0.86
CA VAL A 59 -12.17 22.54 1.11
C VAL A 59 -11.61 21.85 2.34
N LEU A 60 -10.40 21.32 2.24
CA LEU A 60 -9.66 20.72 3.34
C LEU A 60 -8.54 21.69 3.73
N TYR A 61 -8.75 22.45 4.80
CA TYR A 61 -7.85 23.51 5.25
C TYR A 61 -7.06 23.04 6.48
N PRO A 62 -5.74 22.79 6.36
CA PRO A 62 -4.93 22.38 7.50
C PRO A 62 -4.87 23.45 8.59
N ARG A 63 -5.14 23.06 9.84
CA ARG A 63 -5.17 23.99 10.99
C ARG A 63 -3.84 24.69 11.25
N ASP A 64 -2.75 23.97 11.02
CA ASP A 64 -1.39 24.47 11.28
C ASP A 64 -0.95 25.57 10.29
N LEU A 65 -1.74 25.86 9.23
CA LEU A 65 -1.49 27.01 8.34
C LEU A 65 -1.88 28.35 8.95
N VAL A 66 -2.82 28.39 9.91
CA VAL A 66 -3.18 29.66 10.55
C VAL A 66 -2.14 29.98 11.61
N GLU A 67 -1.42 31.09 11.42
CA GLU A 67 -0.40 31.51 12.38
C GLU A 67 -0.97 31.66 13.80
N ARG A 68 -0.31 31.01 14.75
CA ARG A 68 -0.67 31.11 16.18
C ARG A 68 -0.50 32.55 16.64
N SER A 69 -1.35 33.01 17.55
CA SER A 69 -1.31 34.35 18.19
C SER A 69 -1.64 35.57 17.33
N LYS A 70 -1.96 35.42 16.04
CA LYS A 70 -2.50 36.51 15.22
C LYS A 70 -4.04 36.56 15.31
N ALA A 71 -4.58 37.78 15.33
CA ALA A 71 -6.00 38.02 15.30
C ALA A 71 -6.33 39.30 14.53
N ALA A 72 -7.50 39.32 13.89
CA ALA A 72 -8.04 40.46 13.18
C ALA A 72 -9.55 40.54 13.39
N VAL A 73 -10.14 41.69 13.09
CA VAL A 73 -11.59 41.89 13.13
C VAL A 73 -12.12 41.94 11.71
N LEU A 74 -13.05 41.04 11.38
CA LEU A 74 -13.82 41.07 10.15
C LEU A 74 -15.02 42.01 10.36
N ALA A 75 -15.09 43.10 9.59
CA ALA A 75 -16.16 44.11 9.65
C ALA A 75 -16.82 44.29 8.27
N SER A 76 -18.11 44.67 8.24
CA SER A 76 -18.90 44.78 7.00
C SER A 76 -18.30 45.79 6.03
N GLU A 77 -17.63 46.79 6.58
CA GLU A 77 -16.78 47.74 5.88
C GLU A 77 -15.39 47.72 6.54
N MET A 78 -14.36 47.48 5.74
CA MET A 78 -12.96 47.49 6.17
C MET A 78 -12.19 48.46 5.30
N ASP A 79 -11.47 49.38 5.94
CA ASP A 79 -10.47 50.21 5.28
C ASP A 79 -9.28 49.34 4.81
N HIS A 80 -8.35 49.98 4.11
CA HIS A 80 -7.17 49.30 3.58
C HIS A 80 -6.36 48.61 4.69
N ASP A 81 -6.19 49.27 5.83
CA ASP A 81 -5.36 48.77 6.92
C ASP A 81 -6.02 47.61 7.67
N ALA A 82 -7.35 47.64 7.83
CA ALA A 82 -8.13 46.54 8.40
C ALA A 82 -8.09 45.30 7.50
N LYS A 83 -8.16 45.48 6.18
CA LYS A 83 -7.95 44.37 5.23
C LYS A 83 -6.54 43.82 5.33
N ALA A 84 -5.51 44.68 5.35
CA ALA A 84 -4.11 44.25 5.49
C ALA A 84 -3.89 43.46 6.80
N ARG A 85 -4.48 43.90 7.92
CA ARG A 85 -4.46 43.18 9.20
C ARG A 85 -5.17 41.83 9.15
N LEU A 86 -6.30 41.73 8.43
CA LEU A 86 -6.98 40.45 8.22
C LEU A 86 -6.13 39.50 7.38
N MET A 87 -5.53 40.00 6.30
CA MET A 87 -4.70 39.20 5.40
C MET A 87 -3.42 38.71 6.08
N SER A 88 -2.86 39.47 7.04
CA SER A 88 -1.65 39.07 7.77
C SER A 88 -1.85 37.91 8.76
N VAL A 89 -3.11 37.53 9.07
CA VAL A 89 -3.44 36.32 9.83
C VAL A 89 -3.11 35.05 9.05
N TYR A 90 -3.16 35.12 7.71
CA TYR A 90 -2.95 34.00 6.82
C TYR A 90 -1.52 33.99 6.27
N PRO A 91 -0.96 32.81 6.00
CA PRO A 91 0.43 32.67 5.56
C PRO A 91 0.62 33.11 4.11
N ASP A 92 1.88 33.25 3.69
CA ASP A 92 2.29 33.62 2.34
C ASP A 92 2.94 32.44 1.59
N ASP A 93 3.42 32.69 0.37
CA ASP A 93 4.18 31.75 -0.46
C ASP A 93 3.44 30.42 -0.69
N ILE A 94 4.14 29.30 -0.53
CA ILE A 94 3.62 27.95 -0.79
C ILE A 94 2.50 27.55 0.18
N GLN A 95 2.43 28.17 1.36
CA GLN A 95 1.37 27.93 2.35
C GLN A 95 0.03 28.57 1.92
N ASP A 96 0.08 29.60 1.08
CA ASP A 96 -1.10 30.25 0.48
C ASP A 96 -1.62 29.49 -0.76
N GLN A 97 -0.83 28.58 -1.33
CA GLN A 97 -1.22 27.87 -2.56
C GLN A 97 -2.07 26.64 -2.27
N PHE A 98 -3.14 26.45 -3.05
CA PHE A 98 -4.04 25.29 -2.99
C PHE A 98 -4.26 24.70 -4.38
N LYS A 99 -4.27 23.37 -4.48
CA LYS A 99 -4.62 22.65 -5.70
C LYS A 99 -6.07 22.28 -5.74
N ILE A 100 -6.66 22.39 -6.92
CA ILE A 100 -8.02 21.97 -7.19
C ILE A 100 -7.99 20.62 -7.91
N GLY A 101 -8.74 19.68 -7.36
CA GLY A 101 -8.84 18.33 -7.89
C GLY A 101 -10.18 17.69 -7.58
N THR A 102 -10.25 16.37 -7.72
CA THR A 102 -11.38 15.57 -7.24
C THR A 102 -10.94 14.44 -6.32
N MET A 103 -11.77 14.11 -5.34
CA MET A 103 -11.59 12.98 -4.42
C MET A 103 -12.91 12.25 -4.22
N ARG A 104 -12.89 10.93 -3.98
CA ARG A 104 -14.11 10.22 -3.55
C ARG A 104 -14.40 10.52 -2.08
N GLY A 105 -15.67 10.50 -1.69
CA GLY A 105 -16.07 10.74 -0.30
C GLY A 105 -15.40 9.81 0.70
N LYS A 106 -15.20 8.53 0.36
CA LYS A 106 -14.47 7.57 1.22
C LYS A 106 -13.02 7.98 1.48
N ASP A 107 -12.36 8.57 0.49
CA ASP A 107 -10.95 8.95 0.59
C ASP A 107 -10.79 10.23 1.41
N ILE A 108 -11.76 11.15 1.30
CA ILE A 108 -11.86 12.34 2.17
C ILE A 108 -12.06 11.91 3.63
N LYS A 109 -12.97 10.95 3.89
CA LYS A 109 -13.18 10.41 5.25
C LYS A 109 -11.91 9.78 5.80
N LYS A 110 -11.27 8.91 5.00
CA LYS A 110 -10.05 8.21 5.37
C LYS A 110 -8.95 9.20 5.76
N LEU A 111 -8.68 10.20 4.91
CA LEU A 111 -7.70 11.25 5.19
C LEU A 111 -7.99 11.95 6.53
N ILE A 112 -9.22 12.42 6.76
CA ILE A 112 -9.57 13.12 8.01
C ILE A 112 -9.37 12.20 9.22
N GLN A 113 -9.76 10.93 9.12
CA GLN A 113 -9.63 9.96 10.22
C GLN A 113 -8.17 9.62 10.54
N GLU A 114 -7.34 9.43 9.52
CA GLU A 114 -5.91 9.16 9.68
C GLU A 114 -5.20 10.34 10.34
N ARG A 115 -5.45 11.56 9.85
CA ARG A 115 -4.92 12.80 10.46
C ARG A 115 -5.36 12.95 11.91
N SER A 116 -6.65 12.78 12.14
CA SER A 116 -7.23 12.82 13.48
C SER A 116 -6.59 11.82 14.44
N ALA A 117 -6.19 10.64 13.98
CA ALA A 117 -5.63 9.59 14.84
C ALA A 117 -4.18 9.83 15.29
N GLU A 118 -3.42 10.71 14.62
CA GLU A 118 -2.00 10.96 14.99
C GLU A 118 -1.87 11.71 16.31
N GLN A 119 -2.69 12.76 16.49
CA GLN A 119 -2.74 13.56 17.72
C GLN A 119 -4.05 13.47 18.47
N PHE A 120 -5.02 12.66 18.00
CA PHE A 120 -6.38 12.53 18.53
C PHE A 120 -7.17 13.85 18.62
N ARG A 121 -6.86 14.83 17.77
CA ARG A 121 -7.54 16.15 17.66
C ARG A 121 -7.93 16.42 16.22
N ALA A 122 -8.81 17.40 16.01
CA ALA A 122 -9.08 17.86 14.66
C ALA A 122 -7.85 18.64 14.15
N GLU A 123 -7.37 18.26 12.98
CA GLU A 123 -6.20 18.85 12.30
C GLU A 123 -6.57 19.51 10.96
N VAL A 124 -7.72 19.14 10.41
CA VAL A 124 -8.22 19.66 9.13
C VAL A 124 -9.54 20.37 9.39
N ASP A 125 -9.54 21.69 9.24
CA ASP A 125 -10.79 22.44 9.16
C ASP A 125 -11.39 22.29 7.76
N VAL A 126 -12.70 22.39 7.67
CA VAL A 126 -13.43 22.04 6.45
C VAL A 126 -14.47 23.10 6.09
N ALA A 127 -14.77 23.20 4.80
CA ALA A 127 -15.98 23.85 4.29
C ALA A 127 -16.69 22.88 3.35
N GLY A 128 -18.03 22.84 3.38
CA GLY A 128 -18.84 21.89 2.60
C GLY A 128 -18.94 20.48 3.18
N LEU A 129 -18.34 20.25 4.36
CA LEU A 129 -18.36 19.01 5.12
C LEU A 129 -18.44 19.34 6.61
N LEU A 130 -19.11 18.49 7.39
CA LEU A 130 -19.12 18.50 8.85
C LEU A 130 -18.64 17.13 9.33
N TYR A 131 -17.71 17.08 10.28
CA TYR A 131 -17.28 15.82 10.87
C TYR A 131 -17.15 15.85 12.39
N GLN A 132 -17.43 14.70 13.00
CA GLN A 132 -17.25 14.45 14.42
C GLN A 132 -16.60 13.09 14.64
N ILE A 133 -15.52 13.03 15.40
CA ILE A 133 -14.81 11.77 15.74
C ILE A 133 -14.59 11.71 17.25
N HIS A 134 -14.77 10.54 17.84
CA HIS A 134 -14.55 10.32 19.27
C HIS A 134 -13.60 9.15 19.51
N TYR A 135 -12.63 9.35 20.41
CA TYR A 135 -11.64 8.35 20.79
C TYR A 135 -11.69 8.02 22.29
N ILE A 136 -11.39 6.77 22.64
CA ILE A 136 -11.12 6.31 24.00
C ILE A 136 -9.85 5.47 23.96
N GLY A 137 -8.79 5.92 24.64
CA GLY A 137 -7.50 5.22 24.72
C GLY A 137 -6.92 4.84 23.36
N GLY A 138 -7.07 5.72 22.37
CA GLY A 138 -6.57 5.50 21.01
C GLY A 138 -7.54 4.83 20.03
N TYR A 139 -8.55 4.11 20.53
CA TYR A 139 -9.59 3.52 19.67
C TYR A 139 -10.67 4.53 19.30
N ARG A 140 -10.96 4.59 18.00
CA ARG A 140 -12.09 5.34 17.45
C ARG A 140 -13.41 4.65 17.81
N GLN A 141 -14.23 5.30 18.64
CA GLN A 141 -15.56 4.80 19.01
C GLN A 141 -16.60 5.08 17.92
N PHE A 142 -16.57 6.29 17.35
CA PHE A 142 -17.42 6.65 16.22
C PHE A 142 -16.79 7.74 15.36
N ALA A 143 -17.24 7.82 14.11
CA ALA A 143 -16.96 8.93 13.21
C ALA A 143 -18.17 9.23 12.34
N TYR A 144 -18.63 10.47 12.38
CA TYR A 144 -19.76 10.96 11.58
C TYR A 144 -19.28 11.99 10.56
N PHE A 145 -19.83 11.92 9.36
CA PHE A 145 -19.54 12.82 8.25
C PHE A 145 -20.84 13.19 7.55
N ASN A 146 -21.18 14.47 7.56
CA ASN A 146 -22.42 15.00 6.98
C ASN A 146 -22.13 16.20 6.09
N ARG A 147 -23.01 16.44 5.12
CA ARG A 147 -22.99 17.71 4.40
C ARG A 147 -23.72 18.78 5.22
N PRO A 148 -23.33 20.07 5.13
CA PRO A 148 -24.02 21.16 5.82
C PRO A 148 -25.50 21.31 5.44
N ASP A 149 -25.90 20.82 4.27
CA ASP A 149 -27.29 20.81 3.78
C ASP A 149 -28.15 19.67 4.39
N GLY A 150 -27.60 18.88 5.32
CA GLY A 150 -28.27 17.76 5.95
C GLY A 150 -28.31 16.47 5.11
N LEU A 151 -27.77 16.49 3.89
CA LEU A 151 -27.66 15.28 3.07
C LEU A 151 -26.51 14.39 3.55
N ARG A 152 -26.68 13.08 3.34
CA ARG A 152 -25.64 12.09 3.65
C ARG A 152 -24.41 12.30 2.77
N PHE A 153 -23.23 12.33 3.39
CA PHE A 153 -21.96 12.33 2.67
C PHE A 153 -21.63 10.93 2.11
N LYS A 154 -21.58 10.80 0.78
CA LYS A 154 -21.55 9.50 0.08
C LYS A 154 -20.12 9.06 -0.23
N ASP A 155 -19.84 7.79 0.00
CA ASP A 155 -18.49 7.22 -0.16
C ASP A 155 -18.00 7.17 -1.61
N ASN A 156 -18.90 6.87 -2.55
CA ASN A 156 -18.55 6.64 -3.96
C ASN A 156 -18.73 7.88 -4.86
N GLU A 157 -19.21 8.99 -4.30
CA GLU A 157 -19.37 10.24 -5.04
C GLU A 157 -18.03 10.98 -5.10
N TYR A 158 -17.72 11.56 -6.27
CA TYR A 158 -16.57 12.43 -6.45
C TYR A 158 -16.94 13.87 -6.10
N TYR A 159 -16.12 14.48 -5.25
CA TYR A 159 -16.26 15.87 -4.83
C TYR A 159 -15.11 16.70 -5.40
N ARG A 160 -15.42 17.90 -5.89
CA ARG A 160 -14.42 18.92 -6.24
C ARG A 160 -13.82 19.48 -4.95
N VAL A 161 -12.53 19.27 -4.78
CA VAL A 161 -11.81 19.56 -3.54
C VAL A 161 -10.68 20.56 -3.78
N ALA A 162 -10.43 21.41 -2.78
CA ALA A 162 -9.14 22.11 -2.66
C ALA A 162 -8.33 21.53 -1.51
N ILE A 163 -7.05 21.28 -1.78
CA ILE A 163 -6.04 20.83 -0.80
C ILE A 163 -4.82 21.76 -0.84
N SER A 164 -4.18 21.98 0.30
CA SER A 164 -2.99 22.84 0.37
C SER A 164 -1.84 22.25 -0.44
N GLU A 165 -1.19 23.08 -1.26
CA GLU A 165 -0.03 22.67 -2.06
C GLU A 165 1.17 22.32 -1.18
N LEU A 166 1.36 23.00 -0.04
CA LEU A 166 2.39 22.65 0.94
C LEU A 166 2.26 21.19 1.40
N PHE A 167 1.04 20.76 1.75
CA PHE A 167 0.77 19.40 2.23
C PHE A 167 0.65 18.38 1.10
N TRP A 168 0.66 18.83 -0.15
CA TRP A 168 0.65 18.01 -1.34
C TRP A 168 2.06 17.77 -1.94
N PHE A 169 2.94 18.79 -2.05
CA PHE A 169 4.19 18.69 -2.85
C PHE A 169 5.53 19.06 -2.18
N ASN A 170 5.60 19.75 -1.04
CA ASN A 170 6.83 20.49 -0.66
C ASN A 170 8.09 19.65 -0.35
N GLY A 171 8.06 18.31 -0.31
CA GLY A 171 9.31 17.56 -0.20
C GLY A 171 9.97 17.55 1.18
N LEU A 172 9.50 18.32 2.18
CA LEU A 172 9.61 17.89 3.60
C LEU A 172 8.97 16.52 3.78
N THR A 173 8.07 16.20 2.86
CA THR A 173 7.54 14.89 2.58
C THR A 173 7.61 14.72 1.05
N PHE A 174 8.72 14.20 0.51
CA PHE A 174 8.67 13.21 -0.57
C PHE A 174 9.90 12.28 -0.46
N PRO A 175 9.72 10.95 -0.57
CA PRO A 175 8.45 10.27 -0.72
C PRO A 175 7.65 10.52 0.55
N SER A 176 6.40 11.01 0.47
CA SER A 176 5.79 11.77 1.58
C SER A 176 5.29 10.90 2.72
N TYR A 177 6.07 9.87 3.06
CA TYR A 177 5.98 8.97 4.19
C TYR A 177 5.91 9.68 5.55
N LYS A 178 6.35 10.94 5.64
CA LYS A 178 6.21 11.78 6.85
C LYS A 178 4.76 12.17 7.20
N TYR A 179 3.79 11.98 6.29
CA TYR A 179 2.36 12.17 6.59
C TYR A 179 1.48 10.91 6.39
N ARG A 180 2.00 9.82 5.80
CA ARG A 180 1.29 8.54 5.56
C ARG A 180 -0.14 8.67 4.95
N ASN A 181 -0.42 9.72 4.18
CA ASN A 181 -1.80 10.09 3.82
C ASN A 181 -2.28 9.60 2.44
N GLY A 182 -1.43 8.94 1.65
CA GLY A 182 -1.81 8.34 0.36
C GLY A 182 -2.43 9.32 -0.64
N LEU A 183 -2.18 10.63 -0.49
CA LEU A 183 -2.87 11.69 -1.24
C LEU A 183 -2.71 11.53 -2.77
N ASN A 184 -1.54 11.11 -3.24
CA ASN A 184 -1.24 10.85 -4.66
C ASN A 184 -2.15 9.78 -5.31
N PHE A 185 -2.74 8.89 -4.52
CA PHE A 185 -3.64 7.84 -5.00
C PHE A 185 -5.13 8.21 -4.89
N SER A 186 -5.45 9.24 -4.11
CA SER A 186 -6.83 9.58 -3.73
C SER A 186 -7.32 10.90 -4.32
N PHE A 187 -6.41 11.84 -4.59
CA PHE A 187 -6.70 13.13 -5.21
C PHE A 187 -6.28 13.14 -6.66
N ARG A 188 -7.24 13.40 -7.54
CA ARG A 188 -7.01 13.61 -8.97
C ARG A 188 -6.79 15.10 -9.23
N ASP A 189 -5.54 15.49 -9.44
CA ASP A 189 -5.18 16.87 -9.78
C ASP A 189 -5.79 17.26 -11.14
N LEU A 190 -6.40 18.44 -11.20
CA LEU A 190 -6.96 19.02 -12.43
C LEU A 190 -6.02 20.06 -13.06
N GLY A 191 -4.79 20.19 -12.56
CA GLY A 191 -3.76 21.10 -13.08
C GLY A 191 -4.02 22.57 -12.75
N LYS A 192 -4.85 22.84 -11.73
CA LYS A 192 -5.20 24.21 -11.30
C LYS A 192 -4.73 24.46 -9.86
N THR A 193 -3.84 25.42 -9.71
CA THR A 193 -3.45 26.01 -8.41
C THR A 193 -4.12 27.36 -8.23
N ILE A 194 -4.51 27.69 -6.99
CA ILE A 194 -5.10 28.96 -6.58
C ILE A 194 -4.36 29.53 -5.36
N SER A 195 -4.48 30.84 -5.15
CA SER A 195 -4.12 31.51 -3.90
C SER A 195 -5.32 31.57 -2.95
N ALA A 196 -5.13 31.17 -1.70
CA ALA A 196 -6.15 31.24 -0.66
C ALA A 196 -6.49 32.70 -0.33
N LYS A 197 -5.47 33.56 -0.20
CA LYS A 197 -5.60 35.02 -0.02
C LYS A 197 -6.37 35.66 -1.17
N ALA A 198 -6.05 35.37 -2.42
CA ALA A 198 -6.80 35.89 -3.57
C ALA A 198 -8.27 35.44 -3.55
N SER A 199 -8.53 34.19 -3.11
CA SER A 199 -9.88 33.68 -2.93
C SER A 199 -10.64 34.42 -1.82
N LEU A 200 -9.96 34.79 -0.73
CA LEU A 200 -10.49 35.62 0.34
C LEU A 200 -10.81 37.04 -0.12
N GLU A 201 -9.93 37.69 -0.87
CA GLU A 201 -10.18 39.02 -1.43
C GLU A 201 -11.41 39.03 -2.33
N LYS A 202 -11.50 38.05 -3.24
CA LYS A 202 -12.65 37.87 -4.14
C LYS A 202 -13.94 37.63 -3.35
N TYR A 203 -13.87 36.81 -2.30
CA TYR A 203 -15.01 36.54 -1.43
C TYR A 203 -15.49 37.80 -0.71
N LEU A 204 -14.58 38.56 -0.10
CA LEU A 204 -14.89 39.82 0.59
C LEU A 204 -15.46 40.89 -0.37
N ALA A 205 -14.95 40.95 -1.61
CA ALA A 205 -15.46 41.85 -2.64
C ALA A 205 -16.87 41.49 -3.14
N SER A 206 -17.26 40.21 -3.07
CA SER A 206 -18.53 39.71 -3.59
C SER A 206 -19.78 40.14 -2.79
N LYS A 207 -19.61 40.80 -1.63
CA LYS A 207 -20.68 41.20 -0.69
C LYS A 207 -21.61 40.04 -0.28
N ARG A 208 -21.13 38.79 -0.35
CA ARG A 208 -21.86 37.60 0.13
C ARG A 208 -22.03 37.65 1.65
N ILE A 209 -23.09 36.99 2.14
CA ILE A 209 -23.32 36.80 3.57
C ILE A 209 -22.17 35.96 4.13
N TRP A 210 -21.54 36.46 5.19
CA TRP A 210 -20.45 35.74 5.86
C TRP A 210 -20.96 34.44 6.48
N PRO A 211 -20.16 33.37 6.48
CA PRO A 211 -20.56 32.15 7.16
C PRO A 211 -20.61 32.39 8.69
N ASP A 212 -21.33 31.52 9.39
CA ASP A 212 -21.17 31.44 10.84
C ASP A 212 -19.75 30.99 11.17
N MET A 213 -18.93 31.94 11.63
CA MET A 213 -17.53 31.68 11.97
C MET A 213 -17.36 30.77 13.19
N LYS A 214 -18.40 30.64 14.02
CA LYS A 214 -18.41 29.80 15.23
C LYS A 214 -19.02 28.43 14.96
N GLU A 215 -19.43 28.15 13.73
CA GLU A 215 -19.92 26.84 13.33
C GLU A 215 -18.87 25.77 13.60
N ARG A 216 -19.28 24.72 14.31
CA ARG A 216 -18.43 23.58 14.65
C ARG A 216 -18.42 22.59 13.49
N ARG A 217 -17.50 22.78 12.56
CA ARG A 217 -17.39 21.93 11.35
C ARG A 217 -16.50 20.70 11.54
N ALA A 218 -15.62 20.74 12.52
CA ALA A 218 -14.55 19.77 12.73
C ALA A 218 -14.36 19.51 14.24
N ILE A 219 -15.00 18.44 14.73
CA ILE A 219 -15.01 18.07 16.15
C ILE A 219 -14.26 16.76 16.34
N VAL A 220 -13.24 16.76 17.19
CA VAL A 220 -12.58 15.52 17.65
C VAL A 220 -12.47 15.57 19.16
N THR A 221 -13.02 14.57 19.84
CA THR A 221 -13.01 14.47 21.30
C THR A 221 -12.37 13.19 21.77
N ARG A 222 -11.91 13.21 23.03
CA ARG A 222 -11.31 12.08 23.73
C ARG A 222 -11.94 11.90 25.10
N SER A 223 -11.92 10.69 25.64
CA SER A 223 -12.28 10.42 27.03
C SER A 223 -11.34 9.41 27.67
N GLY A 224 -11.05 9.63 28.96
CA GLY A 224 -10.29 8.70 29.80
C GLY A 224 -11.20 7.84 30.67
N LEU A 225 -10.65 6.76 31.22
CA LEU A 225 -11.34 5.78 32.07
C LEU A 225 -10.87 5.83 33.54
N GLY A 226 -10.35 6.98 33.97
CA GLY A 226 -9.89 7.22 35.34
C GLY A 226 -8.37 7.18 35.49
N ALA A 227 -7.90 7.15 36.73
CA ALA A 227 -6.48 7.13 37.09
C ALA A 227 -6.22 6.02 38.11
N GLN A 228 -5.13 5.30 37.93
CA GLN A 228 -4.66 4.30 38.88
C GLN A 228 -3.91 4.97 40.03
N ALA A 229 -4.25 4.59 41.27
CA ALA A 229 -3.68 5.21 42.46
C ALA A 229 -2.26 4.74 42.77
N ASN A 230 -1.95 3.48 42.42
CA ASN A 230 -0.64 2.87 42.66
C ASN A 230 0.12 2.74 41.33
N PRO A 231 1.47 2.83 41.36
CA PRO A 231 2.29 2.49 40.20
C PRO A 231 2.03 1.05 39.72
N LEU A 232 2.09 0.85 38.41
CA LEU A 232 1.96 -0.45 37.74
C LEU A 232 3.29 -0.87 37.13
N THR A 233 3.52 -2.18 37.04
CA THR A 233 4.63 -2.72 36.23
C THR A 233 4.30 -2.59 34.75
N ILE A 234 5.34 -2.65 33.90
CA ILE A 234 5.13 -2.64 32.44
C ILE A 234 4.32 -3.87 32.01
N ALA A 235 4.63 -5.06 32.53
CA ALA A 235 3.86 -6.28 32.28
C ALA A 235 2.36 -6.16 32.62
N GLN A 236 2.00 -5.45 33.70
CA GLN A 236 0.59 -5.18 34.03
C GLN A 236 -0.07 -4.25 33.01
N ILE A 237 0.64 -3.22 32.54
CA ILE A 237 0.13 -2.27 31.54
C ILE A 237 -0.06 -2.97 30.21
N GLN A 238 0.90 -3.76 29.75
CA GLN A 238 0.79 -4.55 28.53
C GLN A 238 -0.33 -5.59 28.65
N GLY A 239 -0.27 -6.42 29.69
CA GLY A 239 -1.20 -7.53 29.87
C GLY A 239 -0.97 -8.65 28.86
N PRO A 240 -1.68 -9.79 29.00
CA PRO A 240 -1.46 -10.97 28.17
C PRO A 240 -2.34 -10.99 26.92
N SER A 241 -2.71 -9.83 26.34
CA SER A 241 -3.62 -9.69 25.19
C SER A 241 -3.22 -8.50 24.32
N HIS A 242 -3.60 -8.51 23.03
CA HIS A 242 -3.37 -7.41 22.03
C HIS A 242 -3.89 -6.02 22.41
N ARG A 243 -4.66 -5.91 23.50
CA ARG A 243 -5.14 -4.64 24.01
C ARG A 243 -4.83 -4.56 25.49
N SER A 244 -4.23 -3.44 25.90
CA SER A 244 -3.95 -3.18 27.30
C SER A 244 -5.21 -3.25 28.17
N PRO A 245 -5.17 -3.92 29.34
CA PRO A 245 -6.26 -3.86 30.33
C PRO A 245 -6.42 -2.47 30.97
N TYR A 246 -5.44 -1.57 30.79
CA TYR A 246 -5.42 -0.22 31.35
C TYR A 246 -5.61 0.87 30.28
N TYR A 247 -6.00 0.53 29.04
CA TYR A 247 -6.24 1.52 27.99
C TYR A 247 -7.17 2.66 28.46
N ALA A 248 -6.85 3.88 28.04
CA ALA A 248 -7.50 5.13 28.42
C ALA A 248 -7.38 5.52 29.91
N GLN A 249 -6.63 4.79 30.73
CA GLN A 249 -6.42 5.14 32.14
C GLN A 249 -5.09 5.86 32.33
N GLU A 250 -5.03 6.78 33.28
CA GLU A 250 -3.78 7.39 33.72
C GLU A 250 -3.03 6.43 34.66
N VAL A 251 -1.75 6.19 34.39
CA VAL A 251 -0.89 5.25 35.12
C VAL A 251 0.45 5.90 35.44
N THR A 252 1.16 5.34 36.41
CA THR A 252 2.58 5.62 36.67
C THR A 252 3.37 4.33 36.56
N THR A 253 4.49 4.34 35.85
CA THR A 253 5.35 3.16 35.70
C THR A 253 6.82 3.55 35.64
N THR A 254 7.71 2.57 35.66
CA THR A 254 9.16 2.76 35.65
C THR A 254 9.81 1.75 34.73
N GLY A 255 10.81 2.19 33.95
CA GLY A 255 11.61 1.31 33.09
C GLY A 255 12.91 1.97 32.65
N VAL A 256 13.86 1.16 32.20
CA VAL A 256 15.12 1.62 31.61
C VAL A 256 14.92 1.89 30.12
N VAL A 257 15.43 3.02 29.63
CA VAL A 257 15.36 3.42 28.22
C VAL A 257 16.23 2.51 27.37
N THR A 258 15.61 1.78 26.45
CA THR A 258 16.26 0.84 25.51
C THR A 258 16.28 1.35 24.07
N ALA A 259 15.43 2.31 23.73
CA ALA A 259 15.47 3.06 22.47
C ALA A 259 14.96 4.49 22.68
N VAL A 260 15.51 5.45 21.95
CA VAL A 260 15.04 6.84 21.93
C VAL A 260 15.31 7.42 20.55
N GLY A 261 14.35 8.19 20.02
CA GLY A 261 14.57 8.91 18.77
C GLY A 261 13.52 9.98 18.51
N THR A 262 13.95 11.05 17.86
CA THR A 262 13.05 12.13 17.43
C THR A 262 12.23 11.66 16.25
N ALA A 263 10.91 11.63 16.41
CA ALA A 263 9.99 11.27 15.35
C ALA A 263 10.18 12.21 14.15
N GLN A 264 10.60 11.63 13.03
CA GLN A 264 10.84 12.37 11.79
C GLN A 264 9.55 12.63 10.99
N TRP A 265 8.43 12.05 11.43
CA TRP A 265 7.11 12.20 10.84
C TRP A 265 6.22 13.12 11.68
N TYR A 266 5.15 13.64 11.08
CA TYR A 266 4.15 14.40 11.83
C TYR A 266 3.51 13.54 12.93
N PRO A 267 3.27 14.08 14.14
CA PRO A 267 3.39 15.49 14.54
C PRO A 267 4.79 15.95 14.99
N GLY A 268 5.80 15.09 14.90
CA GLY A 268 7.09 15.27 15.58
C GLY A 268 7.06 14.62 16.96
N GLY A 269 7.88 15.11 17.88
CA GLY A 269 8.03 14.56 19.24
C GLY A 269 9.14 13.51 19.33
N VAL A 270 9.19 12.82 20.46
CA VAL A 270 10.20 11.80 20.76
C VAL A 270 9.50 10.51 21.15
N ASP A 271 9.84 9.43 20.45
CA ASP A 271 9.47 8.08 20.85
C ASP A 271 10.58 7.52 21.74
N VAL A 272 10.20 7.00 22.91
CA VAL A 272 11.09 6.41 23.91
C VAL A 272 10.56 5.02 24.22
N VAL A 273 11.38 3.98 24.05
CA VAL A 273 11.04 2.64 24.51
C VAL A 273 11.70 2.41 25.85
N ILE A 274 10.90 2.02 26.84
CA ILE A 274 11.38 1.59 28.15
C ILE A 274 11.14 0.10 28.34
N GLN A 275 12.03 -0.56 29.09
CA GLN A 275 11.88 -1.97 29.46
C GLN A 275 12.03 -2.17 30.97
N SER A 276 11.32 -3.13 31.54
CA SER A 276 11.43 -3.48 32.96
C SER A 276 12.82 -4.05 33.29
N LEU A 277 13.37 -3.66 34.44
CA LEU A 277 14.58 -4.29 35.00
C LEU A 277 14.26 -5.51 35.88
N THR A 278 12.99 -5.70 36.21
CA THR A 278 12.48 -6.82 37.02
C THR A 278 11.29 -7.42 36.27
N PRO A 279 11.55 -8.24 35.24
CA PRO A 279 10.49 -8.86 34.46
C PRO A 279 9.70 -9.86 35.31
N ASP A 280 8.45 -10.12 34.93
CA ASP A 280 7.68 -11.23 35.48
C ASP A 280 7.99 -12.56 34.79
N ASP A 281 7.29 -13.62 35.21
CA ASP A 281 7.50 -14.98 34.71
C ASP A 281 6.51 -15.37 33.59
N ASP A 282 5.58 -14.49 33.18
CA ASP A 282 4.57 -14.82 32.19
C ASP A 282 5.07 -14.46 30.77
N PRO A 283 5.37 -15.45 29.91
CA PRO A 283 5.92 -15.18 28.58
C PRO A 283 4.93 -14.53 27.61
N ARG A 284 3.68 -14.30 28.04
CA ARG A 284 2.63 -13.62 27.27
C ARG A 284 2.56 -12.13 27.56
N THR A 285 3.19 -11.65 28.62
CA THR A 285 3.26 -10.22 28.97
C THR A 285 4.58 -9.64 28.50
N ALA A 286 4.50 -8.61 27.67
CA ALA A 286 5.70 -7.90 27.25
C ALA A 286 6.23 -7.01 28.40
N GLU A 287 7.55 -6.90 28.46
CA GLU A 287 8.25 -6.07 29.47
C GLU A 287 8.70 -4.72 28.92
N GLY A 288 8.44 -4.48 27.63
CA GLY A 288 8.70 -3.23 26.94
C GLY A 288 7.44 -2.37 26.82
N LEU A 289 7.62 -1.06 26.78
CA LEU A 289 6.53 -0.10 26.62
C LEU A 289 7.00 1.13 25.86
N MET A 290 6.18 1.60 24.92
CA MET A 290 6.42 2.87 24.23
C MET A 290 5.96 4.05 25.08
N VAL A 291 6.73 5.13 25.08
CA VAL A 291 6.39 6.43 25.67
C VAL A 291 6.60 7.50 24.61
N TYR A 292 5.54 8.27 24.33
CA TYR A 292 5.61 9.39 23.39
C TYR A 292 5.67 10.72 24.15
N LEU A 293 6.72 11.51 23.88
CA LEU A 293 6.91 12.86 24.41
C LEU A 293 6.64 13.90 23.31
N GLU A 294 5.91 14.97 23.65
CA GLU A 294 5.58 16.02 22.68
C GLU A 294 6.76 16.93 22.33
N ARG A 295 7.80 16.98 23.19
CA ARG A 295 8.93 17.90 23.06
C ARG A 295 10.26 17.20 23.16
N ASP A 296 11.20 17.62 22.31
CA ASP A 296 12.55 17.06 22.24
C ASP A 296 13.41 17.40 23.47
N GLU A 297 13.14 18.53 24.13
CA GLU A 297 13.89 19.02 25.30
C GLU A 297 13.78 18.11 26.54
N ASP A 298 12.78 17.22 26.56
CA ASP A 298 12.51 16.28 27.65
C ASP A 298 13.07 14.87 27.39
N ALA A 299 13.81 14.66 26.28
CA ALA A 299 14.27 13.33 25.87
C ALA A 299 15.28 12.72 26.86
N PRO A 300 15.02 11.53 27.42
CA PRO A 300 16.00 10.82 28.26
C PRO A 300 17.11 10.18 27.41
N ALA A 301 18.22 9.81 28.04
CA ALA A 301 19.30 9.10 27.38
C ALA A 301 19.09 7.57 27.41
N LEU A 302 19.70 6.86 26.46
CA LEU A 302 19.78 5.40 26.49
C LEU A 302 20.42 4.93 27.81
N GLY A 303 19.80 3.97 28.49
CA GLY A 303 20.24 3.49 29.81
C GLY A 303 19.75 4.31 31.00
N ASP A 304 19.05 5.43 30.79
CA ASP A 304 18.36 6.12 31.89
C ASP A 304 17.18 5.28 32.38
N VAL A 305 16.96 5.24 33.69
CA VAL A 305 15.72 4.71 34.28
C VAL A 305 14.79 5.88 34.53
N ILE A 306 13.62 5.84 33.91
CA ILE A 306 12.62 6.89 34.04
C ILE A 306 11.39 6.39 34.80
N GLU A 307 10.87 7.26 35.69
CA GLU A 307 9.50 7.18 36.19
C GLU A 307 8.63 8.07 35.30
N VAL A 308 7.58 7.51 34.72
CA VAL A 308 6.67 8.24 33.82
C VAL A 308 5.23 8.12 34.29
N ARG A 309 4.51 9.24 34.29
CA ARG A 309 3.07 9.32 34.52
C ARG A 309 2.38 9.88 33.29
N GLY A 310 1.40 9.15 32.76
CA GLY A 310 0.64 9.52 31.57
C GLY A 310 -0.54 8.59 31.36
N VAL A 311 -1.18 8.69 30.20
CA VAL A 311 -2.37 7.91 29.85
C VAL A 311 -1.98 6.77 28.91
N VAL A 312 -2.49 5.57 29.17
CA VAL A 312 -2.32 4.41 28.29
C VAL A 312 -3.17 4.58 27.04
N TYR A 313 -2.54 4.46 25.87
CA TYR A 313 -3.15 4.58 24.55
C TYR A 313 -2.74 3.39 23.68
N GLU A 314 -3.67 2.94 22.85
CA GLU A 314 -3.39 2.07 21.71
C GLU A 314 -3.10 2.93 20.49
N HIS A 315 -1.89 2.86 19.96
CA HIS A 315 -1.55 3.56 18.73
C HIS A 315 -1.98 2.72 17.51
N VAL A 316 -3.28 2.77 17.21
CA VAL A 316 -3.93 1.90 16.22
C VAL A 316 -3.48 2.19 14.79
N ALA A 317 -2.98 1.17 14.10
CA ALA A 317 -2.69 1.17 12.67
C ALA A 317 -3.98 1.00 11.84
N THR A 318 -3.93 1.24 10.52
CA THR A 318 -5.10 1.01 9.65
C THR A 318 -5.54 -0.46 9.61
N SER A 319 -4.63 -1.36 10.01
CA SER A 319 -4.85 -2.79 10.24
C SER A 319 -5.76 -3.10 11.43
N GLY A 320 -6.02 -2.12 12.31
CA GLY A 320 -6.91 -2.26 13.46
C GLY A 320 -6.22 -2.73 14.76
N LEU A 321 -4.97 -3.18 14.70
CA LEU A 321 -4.14 -3.47 15.88
C LEU A 321 -3.41 -2.20 16.34
N GLY A 322 -3.19 -2.11 17.66
CA GLY A 322 -2.45 -1.03 18.32
C GLY A 322 -1.07 -1.46 18.76
N MET A 323 -0.25 -0.46 19.08
CA MET A 323 0.91 -0.62 19.96
C MET A 323 0.56 0.04 21.28
N THR A 324 0.83 -0.64 22.39
CA THR A 324 0.55 -0.09 23.72
C THR A 324 1.57 1.01 24.02
N SER A 325 1.07 2.19 24.39
CA SER A 325 1.91 3.37 24.63
C SER A 325 1.43 4.24 25.77
N ILE A 326 2.35 4.93 26.43
CA ILE A 326 2.05 6.07 27.31
C ILE A 326 2.11 7.36 26.49
N ARG A 327 1.00 8.08 26.47
CA ARG A 327 0.89 9.43 25.87
C ARG A 327 0.33 10.41 26.90
N GLU A 328 0.18 11.68 26.50
CA GLU A 328 -0.26 12.75 27.41
C GLU A 328 0.55 12.77 28.72
N VAL A 329 1.87 12.64 28.59
CA VAL A 329 2.78 12.55 29.73
C VAL A 329 2.61 13.79 30.60
N ARG A 330 2.20 13.57 31.86
CA ARG A 330 1.98 14.61 32.87
C ARG A 330 3.26 14.93 33.63
N SER A 331 4.10 13.91 33.82
CA SER A 331 5.43 14.05 34.41
C SER A 331 6.33 12.90 34.00
N MET A 332 7.60 13.21 33.76
CA MET A 332 8.68 12.24 33.60
C MET A 332 9.84 12.65 34.50
N LYS A 333 10.49 11.68 35.15
CA LYS A 333 11.70 11.90 35.94
C LYS A 333 12.73 10.83 35.63
N VAL A 334 13.97 11.25 35.36
CA VAL A 334 15.12 10.34 35.37
C VAL A 334 15.47 10.06 36.83
N ILE A 335 15.33 8.81 37.27
CA ILE A 335 15.58 8.39 38.65
C ILE A 335 16.94 7.70 38.83
N ARG A 336 17.49 7.13 37.75
CA ARG A 336 18.86 6.59 37.67
C ARG A 336 19.40 6.78 36.24
N GLN A 337 20.72 6.87 36.09
CA GLN A 337 21.39 7.13 34.81
C GLN A 337 22.41 6.04 34.50
N GLY A 338 22.59 5.72 33.22
CA GLY A 338 23.64 4.81 32.74
C GLY A 338 23.53 3.38 33.28
N GLU A 339 22.30 2.92 33.55
CA GLU A 339 22.06 1.53 33.94
C GLU A 339 22.36 0.58 32.77
N PRO A 340 22.93 -0.61 33.03
CA PRO A 340 23.07 -1.64 32.01
C PRO A 340 21.70 -1.97 31.39
N LEU A 341 21.68 -2.12 30.06
CA LEU A 341 20.46 -2.52 29.36
C LEU A 341 20.10 -3.98 29.69
N PRO A 342 18.81 -4.34 29.69
CA PRO A 342 18.38 -5.72 29.89
C PRO A 342 19.03 -6.65 28.87
N THR A 343 19.40 -7.86 29.30
CA THR A 343 19.92 -8.90 28.40
C THR A 343 18.89 -9.17 27.29
N PRO A 344 19.30 -9.18 26.01
CA PRO A 344 18.37 -9.41 24.92
C PRO A 344 17.85 -10.85 24.95
N ILE A 345 16.58 -11.03 24.61
CA ILE A 345 15.95 -12.35 24.55
C ILE A 345 16.39 -13.04 23.25
N PRO A 346 17.02 -14.23 23.32
CA PRO A 346 17.35 -14.98 22.12
C PRO A 346 16.08 -15.51 21.45
N ILE A 347 15.97 -15.27 20.14
CA ILE A 347 14.85 -15.69 19.29
C ILE A 347 15.38 -16.68 18.25
N GLY A 348 14.68 -17.81 18.11
CA GLY A 348 15.09 -18.90 17.23
C GLY A 348 15.84 -20.02 17.97
N GLU A 349 16.85 -20.60 17.32
CA GLU A 349 17.61 -21.74 17.81
C GLU A 349 18.32 -21.42 19.14
N GLY A 350 18.07 -22.26 20.16
CA GLY A 350 18.61 -22.05 21.51
C GLY A 350 17.92 -20.93 22.30
N GLY A 351 16.89 -20.29 21.74
CA GLY A 351 16.08 -19.26 22.38
C GLY A 351 14.59 -19.59 22.36
N ARG A 352 13.75 -18.56 22.24
CA ARG A 352 12.29 -18.74 22.05
C ARG A 352 12.01 -19.24 20.63
N PRO A 353 11.37 -20.40 20.45
CA PRO A 353 11.06 -20.92 19.12
C PRO A 353 10.03 -20.04 18.44
N ILE A 354 10.29 -19.69 17.18
CA ILE A 354 9.40 -18.85 16.38
C ILE A 354 8.31 -19.72 15.77
N PRO A 355 7.01 -19.39 15.94
CA PRO A 355 5.96 -20.04 15.18
C PRO A 355 6.18 -19.92 13.69
N LYS A 356 5.96 -21.02 12.96
CA LYS A 356 6.18 -21.06 11.51
C LYS A 356 4.95 -21.40 10.69
N ASP A 357 3.90 -21.99 11.29
CA ASP A 357 2.81 -22.57 10.49
C ASP A 357 1.64 -21.61 10.20
N VAL A 358 1.33 -20.69 11.13
CA VAL A 358 0.17 -19.79 11.00
C VAL A 358 0.43 -18.42 11.61
N ILE A 359 -0.20 -17.40 11.01
CA ILE A 359 -0.22 -16.05 11.61
C ILE A 359 -1.11 -16.04 12.86
N SER A 360 -2.34 -16.58 12.75
CA SER A 360 -3.21 -16.82 13.91
C SER A 360 -4.23 -17.92 13.66
N THR A 361 -4.56 -18.65 14.72
CA THR A 361 -5.69 -19.59 14.80
C THR A 361 -7.01 -18.93 15.24
N TRP A 362 -6.97 -17.68 15.73
CA TRP A 362 -8.15 -16.94 16.17
C TRP A 362 -9.07 -16.58 15.00
N ARG A 363 -10.38 -16.53 15.27
CA ARG A 363 -11.41 -16.14 14.30
C ARG A 363 -12.22 -14.98 14.83
N GLY A 364 -11.98 -13.79 14.30
CA GLY A 364 -12.59 -12.53 14.73
C GLY A 364 -11.55 -11.46 14.97
N ASP A 365 -11.94 -10.45 15.76
CA ASP A 365 -11.07 -9.34 16.13
C ASP A 365 -10.12 -9.75 17.26
N LEU A 366 -8.82 -9.66 17.01
CA LEU A 366 -7.75 -9.94 17.97
C LEU A 366 -7.79 -8.98 19.17
N ASN A 367 -8.31 -7.76 19.00
CA ASN A 367 -8.52 -6.82 20.12
C ASN A 367 -9.56 -7.31 21.15
N LEU A 368 -10.34 -8.34 20.81
CA LEU A 368 -11.30 -9.00 21.69
C LEU A 368 -10.80 -10.36 22.21
N LYS A 369 -9.60 -10.79 21.80
CA LYS A 369 -8.98 -12.04 22.23
C LYS A 369 -8.57 -11.91 23.70
N PRO A 370 -8.99 -12.82 24.59
CA PRO A 370 -8.75 -12.67 26.03
C PRO A 370 -7.32 -12.94 26.46
N SER A 371 -6.56 -13.73 25.70
CA SER A 371 -5.15 -13.99 25.97
C SER A 371 -4.39 -14.44 24.71
N LEU A 372 -3.09 -14.15 24.65
CA LEU A 372 -2.17 -14.60 23.60
C LEU A 372 -1.95 -16.12 23.63
N ASP A 373 -1.89 -16.73 22.44
CA ASP A 373 -1.43 -18.09 22.16
C ASP A 373 -0.09 -18.02 21.44
N LEU A 374 1.00 -18.33 22.13
CA LEU A 374 2.36 -18.17 21.60
C LEU A 374 2.71 -19.16 20.47
N ASN A 375 1.79 -20.05 20.09
CA ASN A 375 1.91 -20.85 18.87
C ASN A 375 1.41 -20.11 17.61
N ASP A 376 0.72 -18.98 17.77
CA ASP A 376 0.34 -18.07 16.69
C ASP A 376 1.49 -17.06 16.48
N GLY A 377 1.89 -16.84 15.22
CA GLY A 377 2.97 -15.89 14.90
C GLY A 377 2.70 -14.48 15.41
N ILE A 378 1.48 -13.96 15.22
CA ILE A 378 1.13 -12.59 15.61
C ILE A 378 1.16 -12.39 17.13
N ASP A 379 0.74 -13.39 17.89
CA ASP A 379 0.73 -13.37 19.35
C ASP A 379 2.13 -13.56 19.94
N PHE A 380 2.96 -14.39 19.29
CA PHE A 380 4.35 -14.54 19.66
C PHE A 380 5.10 -13.20 19.60
N TRP A 381 4.96 -12.46 18.50
CA TRP A 381 5.60 -11.15 18.35
C TRP A 381 4.99 -10.09 19.28
N GLU A 382 3.68 -10.12 19.50
CA GLU A 382 3.00 -9.26 20.48
C GLU A 382 3.57 -9.44 21.89
N SER A 383 3.84 -10.68 22.31
CA SER A 383 4.41 -10.98 23.63
C SER A 383 5.84 -10.44 23.85
N LEU A 384 6.45 -9.88 22.81
CA LEU A 384 7.80 -9.34 22.80
C LEU A 384 7.81 -7.82 22.52
N GLU A 385 6.65 -7.16 22.45
CA GLU A 385 6.54 -5.74 22.11
C GLU A 385 7.39 -4.85 23.04
N GLY A 386 8.24 -4.01 22.44
CA GLY A 386 9.14 -3.08 23.13
C GLY A 386 10.34 -3.74 23.81
N MET A 387 10.52 -5.07 23.71
CA MET A 387 11.60 -5.77 24.40
C MET A 387 12.87 -5.86 23.54
N ARG A 388 14.03 -5.85 24.21
CA ARG A 388 15.31 -6.20 23.57
C ARG A 388 15.34 -7.68 23.19
N VAL A 389 15.61 -7.95 21.92
CA VAL A 389 15.72 -9.31 21.36
C VAL A 389 17.02 -9.47 20.57
N GLU A 390 17.47 -10.71 20.43
CA GLU A 390 18.63 -11.12 19.64
C GLU A 390 18.22 -12.21 18.65
N ILE A 391 18.56 -12.03 17.37
CA ILE A 391 18.43 -13.06 16.34
C ILE A 391 19.81 -13.48 15.85
N ASN A 392 20.01 -14.77 15.62
CA ASN A 392 21.29 -15.30 15.16
C ASN A 392 21.35 -15.41 13.63
N SER A 393 22.45 -14.94 13.08
CA SER A 393 22.85 -14.99 11.67
C SER A 393 21.68 -14.92 10.69
N PRO A 394 20.88 -13.84 10.71
CA PRO A 394 19.64 -13.81 9.94
C PRO A 394 19.92 -13.72 8.43
N ARG A 395 19.08 -14.38 7.63
CA ARG A 395 19.17 -14.36 6.16
C ARG A 395 18.12 -13.43 5.58
N VAL A 396 18.54 -12.59 4.63
CA VAL A 396 17.65 -11.72 3.87
C VAL A 396 16.78 -12.56 2.94
N VAL A 397 15.47 -12.45 3.09
CA VAL A 397 14.46 -13.17 2.28
C VAL A 397 13.65 -12.23 1.40
N GLY A 398 13.82 -10.92 1.57
CA GLY A 398 13.26 -9.87 0.71
C GLY A 398 13.70 -8.49 1.16
N PHE A 399 13.35 -7.47 0.39
CA PHE A 399 13.76 -6.09 0.66
C PHE A 399 12.76 -5.07 0.12
N ARG A 400 12.78 -3.87 0.70
CA ARG A 400 12.12 -2.65 0.21
C ARG A 400 13.04 -1.46 0.44
N GLY A 401 12.98 -0.43 -0.39
CA GLY A 401 13.82 0.75 -0.18
C GLY A 401 15.25 0.61 -0.73
N GLY A 402 16.11 1.58 -0.43
CA GLY A 402 17.49 1.63 -0.92
C GLY A 402 17.56 1.55 -2.45
N GLN A 403 18.32 0.57 -2.94
CA GLN A 403 18.57 0.32 -4.36
C GLN A 403 17.56 -0.66 -4.99
N GLU A 404 16.35 -0.81 -4.42
CA GLU A 404 15.31 -1.75 -4.86
C GLU A 404 15.04 -1.72 -6.39
N ASP A 405 14.76 -0.54 -6.96
CA ASP A 405 14.36 -0.41 -8.37
C ASP A 405 15.46 0.22 -9.23
N PHE A 406 15.69 -0.34 -10.43
CA PHE A 406 16.73 0.12 -11.36
C PHE A 406 16.52 1.57 -11.85
N GLU A 407 15.26 1.99 -12.02
CA GLU A 407 14.95 3.28 -12.61
C GLU A 407 15.36 4.46 -11.70
N ASN A 408 15.36 4.23 -10.39
CA ASN A 408 15.70 5.26 -9.41
C ASN A 408 17.14 5.74 -9.60
N LYS A 409 17.30 7.02 -9.93
CA LYS A 409 18.63 7.65 -10.12
C LYS A 409 19.41 7.79 -8.81
N LYS A 410 18.70 7.75 -7.68
CA LYS A 410 19.25 7.80 -6.32
C LYS A 410 18.57 6.73 -5.48
N PRO A 411 19.29 6.08 -4.55
CA PRO A 411 18.67 5.16 -3.60
C PRO A 411 17.55 5.84 -2.83
N LYS A 412 16.50 5.10 -2.52
CA LYS A 412 15.48 5.54 -1.56
C LYS A 412 16.18 5.73 -0.20
N SER A 413 15.84 6.79 0.53
CA SER A 413 16.49 7.13 1.81
C SER A 413 16.19 6.16 2.95
N TYR A 414 15.20 5.30 2.78
CA TYR A 414 14.82 4.24 3.71
C TYR A 414 15.19 2.87 3.13
N MET A 415 15.40 1.89 3.99
CA MET A 415 15.57 0.49 3.62
C MET A 415 14.92 -0.42 4.67
N THR A 416 14.22 -1.45 4.20
CA THR A 416 13.68 -2.52 5.02
C THR A 416 14.19 -3.84 4.47
N LEU A 417 14.88 -4.60 5.32
CA LEU A 417 15.28 -5.97 5.03
C LEU A 417 14.29 -6.91 5.72
N TYR A 418 13.67 -7.79 4.95
CA TYR A 418 12.90 -8.89 5.47
C TYR A 418 13.87 -10.04 5.70
N VAL A 419 13.91 -10.55 6.93
CA VAL A 419 14.88 -11.55 7.32
C VAL A 419 14.22 -12.73 7.99
N ARG A 420 14.79 -13.92 7.78
CA ARG A 420 14.53 -15.09 8.62
C ARG A 420 15.62 -15.20 9.67
N PRO A 421 15.28 -15.25 10.97
CA PRO A 421 16.22 -15.67 12.02
C PRO A 421 16.77 -17.08 11.74
N ASP A 422 17.96 -17.39 12.25
CA ASP A 422 18.65 -18.67 12.00
C ASP A 422 18.82 -18.96 10.50
N GLY A 423 19.33 -17.96 9.79
CA GLY A 423 19.40 -17.92 8.33
C GLY A 423 20.23 -19.04 7.69
N GLU A 424 21.04 -19.76 8.47
CA GLU A 424 21.84 -20.91 8.00
C GLU A 424 21.05 -22.23 8.01
N THR A 425 19.95 -22.30 8.76
CA THR A 425 19.11 -23.50 8.86
C THR A 425 18.23 -23.60 7.63
N ALA A 426 18.26 -24.76 6.95
CA ALA A 426 17.41 -25.02 5.79
C ALA A 426 15.97 -25.34 6.21
N ASP A 427 15.00 -24.85 5.43
CA ASP A 427 13.57 -25.15 5.60
C ASP A 427 12.96 -25.64 4.27
N PRO A 428 12.00 -26.58 4.28
CA PRO A 428 11.33 -27.04 3.06
C PRO A 428 10.65 -25.95 2.22
N GLN A 429 10.33 -24.79 2.81
CA GLN A 429 9.76 -23.63 2.12
C GLN A 429 10.82 -22.72 1.48
N ASP A 430 12.12 -23.03 1.65
CA ASP A 430 13.20 -22.25 1.06
C ASP A 430 13.15 -22.27 -0.47
N THR A 431 13.32 -21.10 -1.08
CA THR A 431 13.56 -21.02 -2.53
C THR A 431 15.00 -21.40 -2.85
N ILE A 432 15.28 -21.67 -4.13
CA ILE A 432 16.64 -21.93 -4.62
C ILE A 432 17.64 -20.79 -4.38
N ARG A 433 17.17 -19.57 -4.04
CA ARG A 433 18.00 -18.41 -3.68
C ARG A 433 17.94 -18.05 -2.19
N GLY A 434 17.26 -18.83 -1.37
CA GLY A 434 17.16 -18.60 0.06
C GLY A 434 16.06 -17.62 0.49
N GLY A 435 15.10 -17.32 -0.39
CA GLY A 435 13.81 -16.70 -0.01
C GLY A 435 12.89 -17.73 0.65
N ILE A 436 11.64 -17.36 0.94
CA ILE A 436 10.65 -18.27 1.55
C ILE A 436 9.34 -18.22 0.78
N LEU A 437 8.83 -19.38 0.39
CA LEU A 437 7.56 -19.53 -0.31
C LEU A 437 6.36 -19.39 0.63
N VAL A 438 5.21 -18.97 0.10
CA VAL A 438 3.92 -19.02 0.81
C VAL A 438 3.28 -20.39 0.62
N ASP A 439 2.85 -21.04 1.71
CA ASP A 439 1.99 -22.24 1.67
C ASP A 439 0.53 -21.83 1.91
N PHE A 440 -0.10 -21.36 0.83
CA PHE A 440 -1.48 -20.89 0.83
C PHE A 440 -2.51 -21.94 1.30
N PRO A 441 -2.44 -23.23 0.88
CA PRO A 441 -3.32 -24.26 1.40
C PRO A 441 -3.28 -24.40 2.93
N ARG A 442 -2.10 -24.26 3.54
CA ARG A 442 -1.94 -24.28 5.00
C ARG A 442 -2.19 -22.94 5.68
N ARG A 443 -2.33 -21.87 4.89
CA ARG A 443 -2.40 -20.47 5.36
C ARG A 443 -1.15 -20.05 6.11
N ASP A 444 -0.03 -20.62 5.70
CA ASP A 444 1.28 -20.21 6.16
C ASP A 444 1.74 -19.03 5.31
N TYR A 445 1.75 -17.85 5.93
CA TYR A 445 2.23 -16.60 5.35
C TYR A 445 3.57 -16.19 5.98
N ASN A 446 4.37 -17.18 6.38
CA ASN A 446 5.69 -17.03 6.95
C ASN A 446 5.71 -16.08 8.18
N PRO A 447 5.02 -16.45 9.28
CA PRO A 447 5.05 -15.69 10.53
C PRO A 447 6.46 -15.49 11.10
N ASN A 448 7.43 -16.29 10.64
CA ASN A 448 8.84 -16.24 11.04
C ASN A 448 9.68 -15.21 10.27
N ILE A 449 9.10 -14.44 9.36
CA ILE A 449 9.77 -13.29 8.73
C ILE A 449 9.70 -12.09 9.67
N LEU A 450 10.87 -11.54 10.00
CA LEU A 450 11.02 -10.32 10.77
C LEU A 450 11.59 -9.20 9.90
N GLN A 451 11.25 -7.95 10.20
CA GLN A 451 11.77 -6.79 9.47
C GLN A 451 12.91 -6.12 10.24
N ILE A 452 13.98 -5.77 9.54
CA ILE A 452 14.99 -4.81 10.01
C ILE A 452 14.82 -3.57 9.15
N ALA A 453 14.24 -2.52 9.72
CA ALA A 453 13.82 -1.33 8.98
C ALA A 453 14.55 -0.07 9.45
N THR A 454 14.91 0.80 8.52
CA THR A 454 15.36 2.16 8.86
C THR A 454 14.19 2.99 9.34
N ASN A 455 14.27 3.48 10.56
CA ASN A 455 13.38 4.49 11.11
C ASN A 455 14.15 5.37 12.10
N HIS A 456 13.45 6.28 12.77
CA HIS A 456 14.08 7.22 13.70
C HIS A 456 14.61 6.56 14.99
N LEU A 457 14.25 5.31 15.29
CA LEU A 457 14.77 4.51 16.40
C LEU A 457 15.93 3.58 15.97
N THR A 458 16.29 3.61 14.69
CA THR A 458 17.35 2.78 14.11
C THR A 458 18.49 3.67 13.66
N GLY A 459 19.72 3.32 14.04
CA GLY A 459 20.91 4.02 13.55
C GLY A 459 21.03 3.98 12.01
N PRO A 460 21.89 4.83 11.43
CA PRO A 460 21.97 4.96 9.98
C PRO A 460 22.40 3.64 9.33
N VAL A 461 21.49 3.04 8.57
CA VAL A 461 21.73 1.93 7.66
C VAL A 461 22.11 2.50 6.31
N ASN A 462 23.19 2.01 5.71
CA ASN A 462 23.65 2.51 4.43
C ASN A 462 22.74 2.00 3.29
N ALA A 463 21.80 2.85 2.86
CA ALA A 463 20.85 2.57 1.79
C ALA A 463 21.48 2.45 0.39
N GLU A 464 22.77 2.75 0.23
CA GLU A 464 23.51 2.53 -1.03
C GLU A 464 23.98 1.08 -1.21
N LYS A 465 23.96 0.29 -0.14
CA LYS A 465 24.41 -1.10 -0.13
C LYS A 465 23.36 -2.06 -0.67
N ILE A 466 23.83 -3.12 -1.31
CA ILE A 466 23.00 -4.14 -1.97
C ILE A 466 22.83 -5.37 -1.06
N PHE A 467 21.58 -5.75 -0.82
CA PHE A 467 21.19 -6.97 -0.09
C PHE A 467 20.21 -7.77 -0.95
N ASN A 468 20.75 -8.72 -1.70
CA ASN A 468 19.94 -9.65 -2.49
C ASN A 468 19.33 -10.73 -1.58
N VAL A 469 18.28 -11.39 -2.06
CA VAL A 469 17.71 -12.56 -1.38
C VAL A 469 18.80 -13.62 -1.21
N GLY A 470 18.84 -14.25 -0.03
CA GLY A 470 19.86 -15.22 0.36
C GLY A 470 21.08 -14.62 1.07
N THR A 471 21.21 -13.29 1.14
CA THR A 471 22.32 -12.65 1.85
C THR A 471 22.28 -12.98 3.35
N LEU A 472 23.36 -13.56 3.87
CA LEU A 472 23.50 -13.84 5.30
C LEU A 472 24.14 -12.66 6.03
N ILE A 473 23.51 -12.20 7.12
CA ILE A 473 24.09 -11.26 8.06
C ILE A 473 24.82 -12.10 9.12
N PRO A 474 26.14 -11.92 9.34
CA PRO A 474 26.92 -12.78 10.22
C PRO A 474 26.56 -12.56 11.70
N GLY A 475 26.51 -13.63 12.48
CA GLY A 475 26.45 -13.53 13.94
C GLY A 475 25.18 -12.87 14.46
N ARG A 476 25.26 -12.36 15.69
CA ARG A 476 24.08 -11.92 16.45
C ARG A 476 23.67 -10.50 16.06
N VAL A 477 22.37 -10.30 15.85
CA VAL A 477 21.77 -8.98 15.65
C VAL A 477 20.86 -8.69 16.83
N GLU A 478 21.27 -7.73 17.66
CA GLU A 478 20.50 -7.26 18.80
C GLU A 478 19.72 -6.00 18.42
N GLY A 479 18.47 -5.91 18.89
CA GLY A 479 17.62 -4.76 18.68
C GLY A 479 16.44 -4.71 19.64
N VAL A 480 15.53 -3.78 19.43
CA VAL A 480 14.26 -3.69 20.16
C VAL A 480 13.13 -4.04 19.20
N LEU A 481 12.26 -4.97 19.57
CA LEU A 481 11.09 -5.32 18.76
C LEU A 481 10.00 -4.27 18.97
N ILE A 482 9.45 -3.70 17.91
CA ILE A 482 8.32 -2.77 17.98
C ILE A 482 7.24 -3.12 16.98
N TYR A 483 5.98 -2.90 17.34
CA TYR A 483 4.89 -2.84 16.38
C TYR A 483 4.71 -1.39 15.91
N GLN A 484 4.78 -1.14 14.60
CA GLN A 484 4.63 0.23 14.09
C GLN A 484 3.86 0.25 12.77
N LYS A 485 3.30 1.42 12.45
CA LYS A 485 2.68 1.67 11.15
C LYS A 485 3.72 1.62 10.02
N ASN A 486 3.50 0.79 9.02
CA ASN A 486 4.25 0.77 7.77
C ASN A 486 3.90 1.99 6.88
N LEU A 487 4.50 2.03 5.69
CA LEU A 487 4.36 3.16 4.75
C LEU A 487 2.94 3.33 4.19
N PHE A 488 2.14 2.26 4.20
CA PHE A 488 0.76 2.23 3.71
C PHE A 488 -0.28 2.38 4.84
N GLY A 489 0.20 2.60 6.07
CA GLY A 489 -0.62 2.78 7.26
C GLY A 489 -1.01 1.49 7.98
N GLY A 490 -0.77 0.31 7.38
CA GLY A 490 -0.93 -0.98 8.05
C GLY A 490 0.13 -1.15 9.16
N GLY A 491 -0.01 -2.10 10.07
CA GLY A 491 0.97 -2.29 11.14
C GLY A 491 1.76 -3.58 11.01
N GLU A 492 3.04 -3.52 11.38
CA GLU A 492 4.01 -4.60 11.21
C GLU A 492 5.04 -4.60 12.35
N PHE A 493 5.49 -5.79 12.74
CA PHE A 493 6.59 -5.97 13.70
C PHE A 493 7.94 -5.72 13.05
N ASN A 494 8.77 -4.92 13.72
CA ASN A 494 10.07 -4.48 13.25
C ASN A 494 11.11 -4.58 14.36
N LEU A 495 12.30 -5.04 14.02
CA LEU A 495 13.49 -4.93 14.85
C LEU A 495 14.18 -3.61 14.56
N VAL A 496 14.10 -2.68 15.51
CA VAL A 496 14.88 -1.43 15.45
C VAL A 496 16.24 -1.61 16.09
N LEU A 497 17.22 -0.84 15.63
CA LEU A 497 18.61 -0.92 16.10
C LEU A 497 19.05 0.42 16.73
N PRO A 498 18.70 0.69 18.01
CA PRO A 498 19.05 1.94 18.69
C PRO A 498 20.57 2.17 18.76
N THR A 499 21.31 1.06 18.86
CA THR A 499 22.75 1.00 18.59
C THR A 499 22.95 0.03 17.45
N VAL A 500 23.68 0.41 16.41
CA VAL A 500 23.93 -0.46 15.26
C VAL A 500 24.92 -1.55 15.68
N PRO A 501 24.54 -2.84 15.70
CA PRO A 501 25.44 -3.91 16.11
C PRO A 501 26.64 -4.04 15.16
N GLN A 502 27.79 -4.48 15.68
CA GLN A 502 29.00 -4.67 14.85
C GLN A 502 28.76 -5.68 13.71
N SER A 503 27.98 -6.74 13.95
CA SER A 503 27.56 -7.71 12.93
C SER A 503 26.88 -7.06 11.72
N ILE A 504 26.01 -6.09 11.99
CA ILE A 504 25.31 -5.31 10.97
C ILE A 504 26.30 -4.40 10.24
N LEU A 505 27.19 -3.71 10.95
CA LEU A 505 28.25 -2.90 10.33
C LEU A 505 29.16 -3.74 9.42
N ASP A 506 29.53 -4.94 9.85
CA ASP A 506 30.34 -5.90 9.08
C ASP A 506 29.59 -6.44 7.86
N ALA A 507 28.27 -6.67 7.98
CA ALA A 507 27.43 -7.01 6.84
C ALA A 507 27.40 -5.88 5.81
N PHE A 508 27.17 -4.65 6.26
CA PHE A 508 27.18 -3.46 5.39
C PHE A 508 28.54 -3.21 4.74
N ALA A 509 29.63 -3.41 5.47
CA ALA A 509 30.99 -3.25 4.95
C ALA A 509 31.28 -4.25 3.81
N ARG A 510 30.80 -5.50 3.95
CA ARG A 510 30.98 -6.56 2.95
C ARG A 510 29.95 -6.51 1.82
N ALA A 511 28.80 -5.88 2.04
CA ALA A 511 27.77 -5.75 1.02
C ALA A 511 28.29 -4.95 -0.20
N PRO A 512 27.98 -5.41 -1.42
CA PRO A 512 28.34 -4.69 -2.64
C PRO A 512 27.72 -3.30 -2.67
N SER A 513 28.38 -2.37 -3.36
CA SER A 513 27.85 -1.05 -3.67
C SER A 513 27.33 -0.95 -5.12
N ALA A 514 27.51 -2.00 -5.93
CA ALA A 514 27.03 -2.07 -7.30
C ALA A 514 26.00 -3.20 -7.43
N MET A 515 24.93 -2.92 -8.16
CA MET A 515 23.90 -3.91 -8.51
C MET A 515 24.51 -5.03 -9.37
N THR A 516 23.99 -6.25 -9.23
CA THR A 516 24.31 -7.34 -10.15
C THR A 516 23.79 -7.00 -11.54
N GLU A 517 24.67 -6.95 -12.54
CA GLU A 517 24.30 -6.71 -13.94
C GLU A 517 23.43 -7.85 -14.49
N LEU A 518 22.53 -7.56 -15.44
CA LEU A 518 21.59 -8.54 -15.97
C LEU A 518 22.28 -9.78 -16.56
N LYS A 519 23.41 -9.60 -17.25
CA LYS A 519 24.22 -10.69 -17.81
C LYS A 519 24.72 -11.70 -16.76
N ASP A 520 24.82 -11.28 -15.49
CA ASP A 520 25.27 -12.08 -14.36
C ASP A 520 24.08 -12.61 -13.51
N ARG A 521 22.84 -12.28 -13.91
CA ARG A 521 21.59 -12.84 -13.35
C ARG A 521 21.19 -14.12 -14.13
N PRO A 522 20.21 -14.91 -13.65
CA PRO A 522 19.79 -16.14 -14.33
C PRO A 522 19.51 -15.95 -15.84
N VAL A 523 19.96 -16.91 -16.63
CA VAL A 523 19.80 -16.94 -18.09
C VAL A 523 19.07 -18.22 -18.46
N ALA A 524 18.09 -18.11 -19.35
CA ALA A 524 17.29 -19.23 -19.84
C ALA A 524 18.17 -20.37 -20.35
N SER A 525 17.87 -21.56 -19.83
CA SER A 525 18.38 -22.81 -20.37
C SER A 525 17.56 -23.27 -21.58
N LEU A 526 16.31 -22.81 -21.69
CA LEU A 526 15.40 -23.11 -22.79
C LEU A 526 15.67 -22.20 -23.98
N VAL A 527 16.14 -22.77 -25.09
CA VAL A 527 16.32 -22.08 -26.38
C VAL A 527 15.65 -22.91 -27.46
N ALA A 528 14.75 -22.30 -28.23
CA ALA A 528 13.97 -23.02 -29.22
C ALA A 528 14.79 -23.37 -30.46
N GLY A 529 14.81 -24.67 -30.80
CA GLY A 529 15.25 -25.15 -32.11
C GLY A 529 14.23 -24.87 -33.23
N PRO A 530 14.51 -25.35 -34.47
CA PRO A 530 13.65 -25.13 -35.62
C PRO A 530 12.24 -25.74 -35.49
N ASP A 531 12.12 -26.90 -34.84
CA ASP A 531 10.85 -27.63 -34.63
C ASP A 531 10.29 -27.39 -33.22
N GLN A 532 10.77 -26.35 -32.54
CA GLN A 532 10.32 -26.00 -31.20
C GLN A 532 9.78 -24.58 -31.18
N LEU A 533 8.80 -24.36 -30.33
CA LEU A 533 8.21 -23.04 -30.09
C LEU A 533 8.45 -22.62 -28.66
N SER A 534 9.05 -21.45 -28.47
CA SER A 534 9.21 -20.80 -27.18
C SER A 534 8.18 -19.67 -27.00
N VAL A 535 7.49 -19.68 -25.86
CA VAL A 535 6.51 -18.65 -25.49
C VAL A 535 6.81 -18.15 -24.09
N ALA A 536 7.06 -16.86 -23.96
CA ALA A 536 7.31 -16.18 -22.69
C ALA A 536 6.11 -15.31 -22.28
N THR A 537 5.94 -15.11 -20.97
CA THR A 537 5.12 -14.03 -20.42
C THR A 537 5.96 -13.21 -19.43
N PHE A 538 5.83 -11.89 -19.48
CA PHE A 538 6.59 -10.98 -18.63
C PHE A 538 5.75 -9.74 -18.27
N ASN A 539 5.40 -9.59 -16.99
CA ASN A 539 4.92 -8.33 -16.46
C ASN A 539 6.08 -7.34 -16.33
N VAL A 540 5.99 -6.22 -17.05
CA VAL A 540 7.05 -5.21 -17.16
C VAL A 540 6.78 -3.96 -16.30
N GLU A 541 5.82 -4.02 -15.37
CA GLU A 541 5.53 -2.99 -14.35
C GLU A 541 5.33 -1.59 -14.97
N ASN A 542 4.14 -1.33 -15.50
CA ASN A 542 3.71 -0.05 -16.08
C ASN A 542 4.72 0.62 -17.05
N LEU A 543 5.28 -0.15 -18.00
CA LEU A 543 6.36 0.32 -18.88
C LEU A 543 5.82 1.18 -20.04
N GLY A 544 6.17 2.47 -20.04
CA GLY A 544 5.80 3.44 -21.07
C GLY A 544 6.93 3.80 -22.04
N GLY A 545 6.57 4.40 -23.17
CA GLY A 545 7.51 4.84 -24.22
C GLY A 545 8.48 5.94 -23.77
N ASP A 546 8.17 6.63 -22.66
CA ASP A 546 8.95 7.68 -22.03
C ASP A 546 10.06 7.16 -21.10
N GLN A 547 10.10 5.86 -20.82
CA GLN A 547 11.03 5.22 -19.87
C GLN A 547 12.26 4.60 -20.55
N MET A 548 12.98 5.37 -21.36
CA MET A 548 14.08 4.88 -22.23
C MET A 548 15.15 4.05 -21.49
N ARG A 549 15.48 4.38 -20.23
CA ARG A 549 16.45 3.58 -19.43
C ARG A 549 15.94 2.17 -19.14
N ARG A 550 14.65 2.03 -18.81
CA ARG A 550 14.02 0.72 -18.58
C ARG A 550 13.85 -0.03 -19.89
N LEU A 551 13.44 0.65 -20.97
CA LEU A 551 13.31 0.04 -22.31
C LEU A 551 14.63 -0.59 -22.79
N LEU A 552 15.76 0.10 -22.62
CA LEU A 552 17.09 -0.44 -22.95
C LEU A 552 17.43 -1.70 -22.13
N LYS A 553 17.13 -1.70 -20.82
CA LYS A 553 17.40 -2.85 -19.96
C LYS A 553 16.44 -4.01 -20.17
N LEU A 554 15.18 -3.74 -20.51
CA LEU A 554 14.24 -4.77 -20.92
C LEU A 554 14.72 -5.45 -22.21
N ALA A 555 15.18 -4.66 -23.20
CA ALA A 555 15.75 -5.22 -24.43
C ALA A 555 16.99 -6.09 -24.16
N GLU A 556 17.88 -5.66 -23.26
CA GLU A 556 19.01 -6.46 -22.77
C GLU A 556 18.54 -7.75 -22.09
N ALA A 557 17.52 -7.69 -21.23
CA ALA A 557 16.97 -8.88 -20.57
C ALA A 557 16.35 -9.87 -21.58
N ILE A 558 15.72 -9.38 -22.65
CA ILE A 558 15.14 -10.23 -23.69
C ILE A 558 16.23 -10.93 -24.52
N ASP A 559 17.27 -10.21 -24.92
CA ASP A 559 18.42 -10.77 -25.64
C ASP A 559 19.21 -11.75 -24.77
N VAL A 560 19.70 -11.28 -23.63
CA VAL A 560 20.69 -11.98 -22.82
C VAL A 560 20.05 -13.04 -21.93
N ASN A 561 19.08 -12.65 -21.11
CA ASN A 561 18.49 -13.53 -20.11
C ASN A 561 17.44 -14.46 -20.71
N LEU A 562 16.48 -13.94 -21.49
CA LEU A 562 15.41 -14.75 -22.10
C LEU A 562 15.82 -15.44 -23.41
N ARG A 563 16.98 -15.10 -23.98
CA ARG A 563 17.51 -15.73 -25.21
C ARG A 563 16.59 -15.61 -26.43
N CYS A 564 15.97 -14.44 -26.61
CA CYS A 564 15.10 -14.11 -27.75
C CYS A 564 13.96 -15.14 -28.01
N PRO A 565 12.96 -15.25 -27.12
CA PRO A 565 11.82 -16.17 -27.30
C PRO A 565 11.01 -15.89 -28.56
N ASP A 566 10.40 -16.91 -29.15
CA ASP A 566 9.67 -16.77 -30.43
C ASP A 566 8.40 -15.92 -30.27
N ILE A 567 7.72 -16.00 -29.14
CA ILE A 567 6.57 -15.16 -28.78
C ILE A 567 6.74 -14.66 -27.35
N ILE A 568 6.51 -13.36 -27.11
CA ILE A 568 6.53 -12.76 -25.78
C ILE A 568 5.20 -12.05 -25.53
N ASN A 569 4.48 -12.50 -24.51
CA ASN A 569 3.30 -11.85 -23.94
C ASN A 569 3.73 -10.87 -22.85
N PHE A 570 3.66 -9.58 -23.13
CA PHE A 570 3.90 -8.54 -22.13
C PHE A 570 2.64 -8.22 -21.35
N VAL A 571 2.81 -8.04 -20.05
CA VAL A 571 1.79 -7.53 -19.15
C VAL A 571 2.23 -6.16 -18.63
N GLU A 572 1.30 -5.22 -18.53
CA GLU A 572 1.56 -3.83 -18.15
C GLU A 572 2.40 -3.00 -19.14
N ILE A 573 2.15 -3.18 -20.44
CA ILE A 573 2.56 -2.17 -21.41
C ILE A 573 1.69 -0.93 -21.21
N GLN A 574 2.34 0.19 -20.92
CA GLN A 574 1.73 1.49 -20.71
C GLN A 574 1.72 2.31 -22.00
N ASP A 575 1.05 3.44 -21.92
CA ASP A 575 0.97 4.41 -23.00
C ASP A 575 2.33 5.00 -23.39
N GLU A 576 2.40 5.57 -24.59
CA GLU A 576 3.62 6.18 -25.13
C GLU A 576 4.12 7.36 -24.28
N ASN A 577 3.21 8.05 -23.60
CA ASN A 577 3.47 9.23 -22.78
C ASN A 577 3.42 8.95 -21.26
N GLY A 578 3.43 7.69 -20.85
CA GLY A 578 3.37 7.30 -19.44
C GLY A 578 2.00 7.57 -18.79
N PRO A 579 1.91 7.65 -17.46
CA PRO A 579 0.64 7.83 -16.75
C PRO A 579 0.14 9.28 -16.86
N SER A 580 -0.55 9.60 -17.95
CA SER A 580 -1.15 10.90 -18.21
C SER A 580 -2.67 10.82 -18.42
N PHE A 581 -3.41 11.62 -17.65
CA PHE A 581 -4.85 11.81 -17.88
C PHE A 581 -5.19 12.58 -19.17
N VAL A 582 -4.17 13.04 -19.91
CA VAL A 582 -4.29 13.81 -21.16
C VAL A 582 -3.52 13.08 -22.27
N GLY A 583 -4.14 12.94 -23.45
CA GLY A 583 -3.57 12.21 -24.59
C GLY A 583 -4.49 11.08 -25.05
N ASP A 584 -3.97 10.18 -25.88
CA ASP A 584 -4.63 8.91 -26.22
C ASP A 584 -4.08 7.76 -25.36
N ALA A 585 -4.61 6.56 -25.57
CA ALA A 585 -4.19 5.33 -24.89
C ALA A 585 -3.26 4.48 -25.77
N GLY A 586 -2.53 5.10 -26.71
CA GLY A 586 -1.67 4.41 -27.67
C GLY A 586 -0.45 3.77 -27.00
N GLY A 587 0.01 2.63 -27.50
CA GLY A 587 1.15 1.89 -26.93
C GLY A 587 1.90 1.03 -27.93
N THR A 588 1.48 1.07 -29.19
CA THR A 588 2.19 0.43 -30.30
C THR A 588 3.62 0.95 -30.41
N LYS A 589 3.85 2.27 -30.25
CA LYS A 589 5.19 2.84 -30.31
C LYS A 589 6.09 2.38 -29.18
N THR A 590 5.56 2.13 -27.98
CA THR A 590 6.32 1.53 -26.88
C THR A 590 6.90 0.17 -27.32
N LEU A 591 6.09 -0.66 -27.98
CA LEU A 591 6.53 -1.95 -28.52
C LEU A 591 7.52 -1.79 -29.67
N GLU A 592 7.32 -0.83 -30.57
CA GLU A 592 8.25 -0.54 -31.67
C GLU A 592 9.62 -0.09 -31.15
N ILE A 593 9.66 0.70 -30.08
CA ILE A 593 10.91 1.07 -29.40
C ILE A 593 11.58 -0.18 -28.82
N ILE A 594 10.85 -1.05 -28.11
CA ILE A 594 11.40 -2.31 -27.59
C ILE A 594 12.03 -3.11 -28.73
N ILE A 595 11.27 -3.36 -29.81
CA ILE A 595 11.72 -4.13 -30.97
C ILE A 595 12.97 -3.51 -31.60
N GLY A 596 13.00 -2.19 -31.75
CA GLY A 596 14.15 -1.47 -32.32
C GLY A 596 15.42 -1.53 -31.45
N LEU A 597 15.28 -1.80 -30.16
CA LEU A 597 16.39 -1.95 -29.21
C LEU A 597 16.87 -3.40 -29.06
N LEU A 598 16.10 -4.39 -29.53
CA LEU A 598 16.46 -5.80 -29.41
C LEU A 598 17.70 -6.15 -30.25
N ASN A 599 18.61 -6.91 -29.66
CA ASN A 599 19.75 -7.50 -30.34
C ASN A 599 19.52 -9.01 -30.58
N CYS A 600 18.46 -9.32 -31.33
CA CYS A 600 18.08 -10.67 -31.71
C CYS A 600 18.21 -10.87 -33.23
N PRO A 601 19.44 -10.96 -33.78
CA PRO A 601 19.70 -10.81 -35.23
C PRO A 601 19.07 -11.90 -36.10
N LYS A 602 18.63 -13.02 -35.52
CA LYS A 602 17.94 -14.10 -36.25
C LYS A 602 16.43 -13.91 -36.30
N GLN A 603 15.87 -13.14 -35.37
CA GLN A 603 14.44 -12.92 -35.23
C GLN A 603 14.00 -11.64 -35.94
N LYS A 604 12.78 -11.63 -36.46
CA LYS A 604 12.12 -10.46 -37.03
C LYS A 604 10.87 -10.15 -36.21
N TYR A 605 11.05 -9.49 -35.08
CA TYR A 605 9.94 -9.20 -34.18
C TYR A 605 8.93 -8.23 -34.80
N ARG A 606 7.65 -8.50 -34.54
CA ARG A 606 6.51 -7.65 -34.90
C ARG A 606 5.59 -7.45 -33.69
N PRO A 607 5.02 -6.25 -33.51
CA PRO A 607 4.11 -5.96 -32.39
C PRO A 607 2.68 -6.42 -32.69
N ILE A 608 1.94 -6.75 -31.63
CA ILE A 608 0.51 -7.00 -31.60
C ILE A 608 -0.06 -6.25 -30.39
N ASN A 609 -0.98 -5.34 -30.63
CA ASN A 609 -1.56 -4.46 -29.62
C ASN A 609 -2.99 -4.07 -30.02
N ILE A 610 -3.86 -3.91 -29.02
CA ILE A 610 -5.18 -3.28 -29.14
C ILE A 610 -5.27 -2.27 -28.00
N ASP A 611 -5.45 -1.00 -28.35
CA ASP A 611 -5.53 0.07 -27.36
C ASP A 611 -6.84 -0.05 -26.55
N PRO A 612 -6.77 0.09 -25.22
CA PRO A 612 -7.96 0.08 -24.37
C PRO A 612 -8.77 1.38 -24.52
N VAL A 613 -9.98 1.40 -23.95
CA VAL A 613 -10.69 2.66 -23.76
C VAL A 613 -9.97 3.46 -22.67
N GLN A 614 -9.68 4.72 -22.96
CA GLN A 614 -8.93 5.58 -22.07
C GLN A 614 -9.56 5.68 -20.67
N ASN A 615 -8.77 5.40 -19.63
CA ASN A 615 -9.08 5.41 -18.21
C ASN A 615 -10.23 4.46 -17.79
N ALA A 616 -10.58 3.48 -18.63
CA ALA A 616 -11.74 2.60 -18.39
C ALA A 616 -11.36 1.23 -17.81
N GLU A 617 -10.12 0.82 -17.95
CA GLU A 617 -9.65 -0.52 -17.60
C GLU A 617 -8.62 -0.37 -16.48
N GLY A 618 -8.84 -1.06 -15.36
CA GLY A 618 -8.11 -0.80 -14.11
C GLY A 618 -6.59 -0.89 -14.22
N GLY A 619 -5.88 -0.34 -13.24
CA GLY A 619 -4.43 -0.24 -13.28
C GLY A 619 -3.94 1.03 -12.60
N GLN A 620 -2.80 1.53 -13.05
CA GLN A 620 -2.24 2.80 -12.60
C GLN A 620 -3.14 3.99 -12.99
N PRO A 621 -3.52 4.87 -12.06
CA PRO A 621 -4.27 6.09 -12.40
C PRO A 621 -3.55 6.94 -13.46
N GLY A 622 -4.28 7.34 -14.48
CA GLY A 622 -3.76 8.11 -15.62
C GLY A 622 -3.02 7.27 -16.66
N GLY A 623 -2.76 5.99 -16.41
CA GLY A 623 -2.20 5.08 -17.40
C GLY A 623 -3.25 4.10 -17.94
N ASN A 624 -3.11 3.69 -19.19
CA ASN A 624 -3.96 2.71 -19.86
C ASN A 624 -3.20 1.39 -20.11
N ILE A 625 -2.75 0.76 -19.03
CA ILE A 625 -2.00 -0.48 -19.12
C ILE A 625 -2.79 -1.60 -19.78
N ARG A 626 -2.11 -2.38 -20.61
CA ARG A 626 -2.70 -3.54 -21.27
C ARG A 626 -1.73 -4.71 -21.43
N VAL A 627 -2.29 -5.82 -21.90
CA VAL A 627 -1.54 -6.94 -22.41
C VAL A 627 -1.21 -6.69 -23.88
N ALA A 628 0.03 -6.92 -24.27
CA ALA A 628 0.47 -6.80 -25.66
C ALA A 628 1.49 -7.88 -25.99
N ILE A 629 1.71 -8.17 -27.27
CA ILE A 629 2.58 -9.26 -27.71
C ILE A 629 3.63 -8.73 -28.69
N ILE A 630 4.84 -9.29 -28.63
CA ILE A 630 5.77 -9.28 -29.76
C ILE A 630 6.05 -10.73 -30.19
N TYR A 631 6.22 -10.98 -31.48
CA TYR A 631 6.49 -12.32 -32.01
C TYR A 631 7.49 -12.29 -33.16
N ASP A 632 8.29 -13.35 -33.31
CA ASP A 632 9.22 -13.55 -34.41
C ASP A 632 8.47 -13.98 -35.69
N SER A 633 8.22 -13.00 -36.56
CA SER A 633 7.53 -13.21 -37.83
C SER A 633 8.36 -14.00 -38.86
N SER A 634 9.62 -14.34 -38.56
CA SER A 634 10.44 -15.20 -39.42
C SER A 634 10.22 -16.69 -39.14
N LYS A 635 9.58 -17.02 -38.01
CA LYS A 635 9.37 -18.38 -37.54
C LYS A 635 7.90 -18.73 -37.33
N VAL A 636 7.10 -17.79 -36.85
CA VAL A 636 5.68 -17.98 -36.55
C VAL A 636 4.83 -17.14 -37.51
N ASP A 637 3.86 -17.79 -38.16
CA ASP A 637 2.93 -17.12 -39.06
C ASP A 637 1.80 -16.47 -38.28
N PHE A 638 1.52 -15.21 -38.60
CA PHE A 638 0.40 -14.45 -38.06
C PHE A 638 -0.45 -13.94 -39.23
N THR A 639 -1.75 -14.29 -39.24
CA THR A 639 -2.68 -13.88 -40.29
C THR A 639 -3.68 -12.87 -39.72
N PRO A 640 -3.53 -11.55 -40.01
CA PRO A 640 -4.45 -10.54 -39.55
C PRO A 640 -5.86 -10.76 -40.11
N ARG A 641 -6.89 -10.57 -39.28
CA ARG A 641 -8.30 -10.68 -39.70
C ARG A 641 -9.13 -9.66 -38.98
N GLU A 642 -9.71 -8.73 -39.74
CA GLU A 642 -10.42 -7.56 -39.21
C GLU A 642 -9.55 -6.76 -38.20
N HIS A 643 -9.84 -5.47 -38.03
CA HIS A 643 -9.14 -4.67 -37.03
C HIS A 643 -10.04 -4.48 -35.83
N ALA A 644 -9.79 -5.24 -34.76
CA ALA A 644 -10.54 -5.11 -33.52
C ALA A 644 -10.21 -3.77 -32.82
N LEU A 645 -11.24 -3.01 -32.48
CA LEU A 645 -11.18 -1.84 -31.62
C LEU A 645 -11.41 -2.25 -30.15
N ALA A 646 -11.24 -1.29 -29.25
CA ALA A 646 -11.35 -1.51 -27.80
C ALA A 646 -12.67 -2.17 -27.35
N LEU A 647 -13.78 -1.94 -28.04
CA LEU A 647 -15.09 -2.48 -27.65
C LEU A 647 -15.55 -3.70 -28.46
N ASP A 648 -14.75 -4.15 -29.42
CA ASP A 648 -15.11 -5.27 -30.29
C ASP A 648 -14.88 -6.60 -29.58
N GLN A 649 -15.92 -7.44 -29.54
CA GLN A 649 -15.85 -8.76 -28.92
C GLN A 649 -15.43 -9.83 -29.92
N THR A 650 -14.28 -10.44 -29.70
CA THR A 650 -13.81 -11.58 -30.47
C THR A 650 -14.48 -12.88 -30.04
N ARG A 651 -14.80 -13.72 -31.03
CA ARG A 651 -15.43 -15.03 -30.89
C ARG A 651 -14.68 -16.05 -31.73
N ILE A 652 -14.85 -17.33 -31.43
CA ILE A 652 -14.42 -18.41 -32.33
C ILE A 652 -15.50 -18.61 -33.42
N THR A 653 -15.09 -18.68 -34.69
CA THR A 653 -15.99 -18.96 -35.82
C THR A 653 -16.27 -20.47 -35.91
N LYS A 654 -17.28 -20.84 -36.70
CA LYS A 654 -17.63 -22.25 -36.94
C LYS A 654 -16.51 -23.03 -37.64
N ASP A 655 -15.65 -22.34 -38.37
CA ASP A 655 -14.51 -22.94 -39.06
C ASP A 655 -13.28 -23.05 -38.15
N GLY A 656 -13.43 -22.73 -36.86
CA GLY A 656 -12.37 -22.93 -35.86
C GLY A 656 -11.32 -21.82 -35.82
N HIS A 657 -11.62 -20.63 -36.31
CA HIS A 657 -10.69 -19.49 -36.30
C HIS A 657 -11.26 -18.28 -35.56
N LEU A 658 -10.42 -17.35 -35.08
CA LEU A 658 -10.89 -16.13 -34.39
C LEU A 658 -11.66 -15.17 -35.32
N SER A 659 -12.76 -14.56 -34.90
CA SER A 659 -13.47 -13.56 -35.73
C SER A 659 -12.59 -12.33 -36.04
N GLN A 660 -11.74 -11.93 -35.09
CA GLN A 660 -10.69 -10.94 -35.28
C GLN A 660 -9.34 -11.49 -34.83
N ASN A 661 -8.26 -11.12 -35.52
CA ASN A 661 -6.90 -11.52 -35.19
C ASN A 661 -5.92 -10.33 -35.41
N PRO A 662 -5.37 -9.71 -34.34
CA PRO A 662 -5.62 -10.06 -32.94
C PRO A 662 -7.06 -9.71 -32.53
N GLY A 663 -7.50 -10.29 -31.42
CA GLY A 663 -8.83 -10.13 -30.89
C GLY A 663 -8.85 -9.73 -29.43
N ARG A 664 -9.99 -9.21 -28.97
CA ARG A 664 -10.21 -8.78 -27.60
C ARG A 664 -11.33 -9.58 -26.97
N LEU A 665 -11.10 -10.11 -25.76
CA LEU A 665 -12.11 -10.86 -25.04
C LEU A 665 -12.85 -9.98 -24.04
N PHE A 666 -14.16 -10.19 -23.96
CA PHE A 666 -15.05 -9.62 -22.93
C PHE A 666 -15.03 -8.09 -22.76
N PRO A 667 -14.92 -7.26 -23.83
CA PRO A 667 -14.85 -5.80 -23.67
C PRO A 667 -16.08 -5.21 -22.96
N LEU A 668 -17.26 -5.78 -23.20
CA LEU A 668 -18.55 -5.33 -22.68
C LEU A 668 -19.09 -6.19 -21.52
N ASP A 669 -18.34 -7.18 -21.04
CA ASP A 669 -18.79 -8.02 -19.92
C ASP A 669 -18.53 -7.32 -18.58
N PRO A 670 -19.56 -7.12 -17.73
CA PRO A 670 -19.42 -6.40 -16.46
C PRO A 670 -18.50 -7.11 -15.46
N THR A 671 -18.25 -8.41 -15.63
CA THR A 671 -17.27 -9.15 -14.80
C THR A 671 -15.88 -8.51 -14.88
N PHE A 672 -15.55 -7.92 -16.04
CA PHE A 672 -14.28 -7.25 -16.28
C PHE A 672 -14.29 -5.75 -15.92
N ASP A 673 -15.33 -5.21 -15.27
CA ASP A 673 -15.34 -3.79 -14.86
C ASP A 673 -14.13 -3.43 -14.00
N GLY A 674 -13.31 -2.47 -14.43
CA GLY A 674 -12.07 -2.11 -13.76
C GLY A 674 -10.98 -3.20 -13.80
N VAL A 675 -11.01 -4.08 -14.81
CA VAL A 675 -10.00 -5.12 -15.07
C VAL A 675 -9.52 -4.97 -16.52
N ARG A 676 -8.24 -5.25 -16.80
CA ARG A 676 -7.71 -5.17 -18.16
C ARG A 676 -8.32 -6.30 -19.01
N ARG A 677 -8.63 -6.02 -20.27
CA ARG A 677 -9.21 -7.05 -21.15
C ARG A 677 -8.14 -8.01 -21.67
N PRO A 678 -8.42 -9.33 -21.74
CA PRO A 678 -7.52 -10.29 -22.36
C PRO A 678 -7.33 -10.01 -23.85
N LEU A 679 -6.09 -10.19 -24.31
CA LEU A 679 -5.72 -10.18 -25.73
C LEU A 679 -5.66 -11.63 -26.23
N VAL A 680 -6.40 -11.95 -27.29
CA VAL A 680 -6.36 -13.28 -27.91
C VAL A 680 -5.72 -13.18 -29.30
N THR A 681 -4.80 -14.09 -29.60
CA THR A 681 -4.07 -14.11 -30.87
C THR A 681 -4.00 -15.52 -31.42
N GLU A 682 -4.20 -15.67 -32.72
CA GLU A 682 -4.06 -16.92 -33.46
C GLU A 682 -2.83 -16.87 -34.35
N PHE A 683 -1.94 -17.83 -34.15
CA PHE A 683 -0.72 -18.06 -34.91
C PHE A 683 -0.78 -19.42 -35.62
N SER A 684 0.08 -19.60 -36.62
CA SER A 684 0.41 -20.91 -37.20
C SER A 684 1.90 -21.18 -37.04
N PHE A 685 2.25 -22.38 -36.59
CA PHE A 685 3.62 -22.87 -36.55
C PHE A 685 3.64 -24.30 -37.05
N ARG A 686 4.49 -24.60 -38.03
CA ARG A 686 4.56 -25.93 -38.68
C ARG A 686 3.21 -26.43 -39.19
N GLY A 687 2.34 -25.51 -39.63
CA GLY A 687 1.00 -25.82 -40.14
C GLY A 687 -0.02 -26.12 -39.05
N GLU A 688 0.33 -25.96 -37.78
CA GLU A 688 -0.58 -26.14 -36.65
C GLU A 688 -1.00 -24.81 -36.05
N GLN A 689 -2.29 -24.73 -35.72
CA GLN A 689 -2.89 -23.56 -35.09
C GLN A 689 -2.47 -23.46 -33.62
N ILE A 690 -2.08 -22.26 -33.21
CA ILE A 690 -1.77 -21.89 -31.82
C ILE A 690 -2.61 -20.68 -31.45
N ILE A 691 -3.43 -20.81 -30.40
CA ILE A 691 -4.22 -19.73 -29.84
C ILE A 691 -3.60 -19.33 -28.50
N LEU A 692 -3.12 -18.10 -28.41
CA LEU A 692 -2.56 -17.51 -27.20
C LEU A 692 -3.54 -16.49 -26.62
N ILE A 693 -3.94 -16.69 -25.37
CA ILE A 693 -4.76 -15.76 -24.59
C ILE A 693 -3.86 -15.12 -23.52
N GLY A 694 -3.49 -13.87 -23.74
CA GLY A 694 -2.73 -13.05 -22.80
C GLY A 694 -3.66 -12.34 -21.80
N ASN A 695 -3.36 -12.43 -20.50
CA ASN A 695 -4.23 -11.92 -19.43
C ASN A 695 -3.52 -11.01 -18.44
N HIS A 696 -4.32 -10.12 -17.83
CA HIS A 696 -3.95 -9.42 -16.61
C HIS A 696 -5.20 -9.25 -15.73
N LEU A 697 -5.36 -10.15 -14.76
CA LEU A 697 -6.52 -10.13 -13.86
C LEU A 697 -6.43 -9.00 -12.81
N ASN A 698 -7.48 -8.82 -11.99
CA ASN A 698 -7.46 -7.79 -10.95
C ASN A 698 -6.36 -8.07 -9.91
N SER A 699 -5.72 -7.00 -9.44
CA SER A 699 -4.71 -7.12 -8.40
C SER A 699 -5.28 -7.61 -7.07
N LYS A 700 -4.38 -8.05 -6.18
CA LYS A 700 -4.70 -8.36 -4.78
C LYS A 700 -4.99 -7.11 -3.92
N LEU A 701 -4.93 -5.90 -4.50
CA LEU A 701 -5.25 -4.67 -3.79
C LEU A 701 -6.70 -4.68 -3.31
N GLY A 702 -6.90 -4.49 -2.01
CA GLY A 702 -8.20 -4.53 -1.35
C GLY A 702 -8.40 -5.76 -0.46
N ASP A 703 -7.48 -6.72 -0.50
CA ASP A 703 -7.35 -7.76 0.53
C ASP A 703 -6.91 -7.14 1.86
N THR A 704 -7.32 -7.74 2.98
CA THR A 704 -6.83 -7.34 4.29
C THR A 704 -5.41 -7.87 4.51
N SER A 705 -4.59 -7.17 5.29
CA SER A 705 -3.26 -7.72 5.63
C SER A 705 -3.42 -9.02 6.42
N VAL A 706 -2.46 -9.92 6.29
CA VAL A 706 -2.36 -11.08 7.17
C VAL A 706 -2.04 -10.68 8.60
N TRP A 707 -1.45 -9.50 8.80
CA TRP A 707 -1.14 -8.89 10.09
C TRP A 707 -2.26 -7.96 10.63
N ASP A 708 -3.47 -8.03 10.06
CA ASP A 708 -4.62 -7.23 10.53
C ASP A 708 -5.26 -7.79 11.81
N SER A 709 -6.02 -6.95 12.52
CA SER A 709 -6.72 -7.37 13.75
C SER A 709 -7.82 -8.39 13.47
N ILE A 710 -8.37 -8.41 12.26
CA ILE A 710 -9.43 -9.35 11.87
C ILE A 710 -8.81 -10.59 11.25
N GLN A 711 -8.95 -11.73 11.95
CA GLN A 711 -8.43 -13.03 11.52
C GLN A 711 -9.54 -14.04 11.19
N PRO A 712 -9.33 -14.94 10.21
CA PRO A 712 -8.24 -14.92 9.24
C PRO A 712 -8.40 -13.73 8.26
N ALA A 713 -7.30 -13.34 7.61
CA ALA A 713 -7.35 -12.34 6.55
C ALA A 713 -8.38 -12.70 5.47
N TYR A 714 -9.10 -11.68 4.99
CA TYR A 714 -10.12 -11.82 3.96
C TYR A 714 -9.60 -11.35 2.59
N LEU A 715 -9.51 -12.30 1.67
CA LEU A 715 -8.99 -12.12 0.32
C LEU A 715 -10.08 -11.74 -0.68
N ARG A 716 -10.62 -10.52 -0.55
CA ARG A 716 -11.70 -9.96 -1.40
C ARG A 716 -11.40 -10.00 -2.89
N SER A 717 -10.13 -9.91 -3.25
CA SER A 717 -9.65 -9.92 -4.63
C SER A 717 -9.95 -11.26 -5.32
N GLU A 718 -9.99 -12.36 -4.56
CA GLU A 718 -10.23 -13.71 -5.09
C GLU A 718 -11.69 -13.89 -5.51
N ASP A 719 -12.64 -13.34 -4.75
CA ASP A 719 -14.08 -13.36 -5.08
C ASP A 719 -14.36 -12.76 -6.48
N LYS A 720 -13.54 -11.79 -6.90
CA LYS A 720 -13.59 -11.21 -8.24
C LYS A 720 -12.83 -12.03 -9.29
N ARG A 721 -11.72 -12.68 -8.92
CA ARG A 721 -10.90 -13.48 -9.84
C ARG A 721 -11.57 -14.79 -10.25
N ILE A 722 -12.41 -15.39 -9.41
CA ILE A 722 -13.15 -16.62 -9.74
C ILE A 722 -13.99 -16.45 -11.02
N PRO A 723 -14.95 -15.52 -11.12
CA PRO A 723 -15.77 -15.38 -12.33
C PRO A 723 -14.96 -14.90 -13.56
N LEU A 724 -13.85 -14.18 -13.36
CA LEU A 724 -12.94 -13.84 -14.47
C LEU A 724 -12.28 -15.11 -15.05
N ALA A 725 -11.83 -16.01 -14.19
CA ALA A 725 -11.26 -17.30 -14.59
C ALA A 725 -12.29 -18.20 -15.30
N GLU A 726 -13.53 -18.23 -14.81
CA GLU A 726 -14.65 -18.96 -15.46
C GLU A 726 -14.83 -18.48 -16.90
N LYS A 727 -14.90 -17.16 -17.13
CA LYS A 727 -15.08 -16.60 -18.48
C LYS A 727 -13.98 -17.03 -19.45
N ILE A 728 -12.73 -17.03 -18.99
CA ILE A 728 -11.60 -17.45 -19.83
C ILE A 728 -11.68 -18.96 -20.10
N ASN A 729 -12.01 -19.78 -19.10
CA ASN A 729 -12.19 -21.22 -19.27
C ASN A 729 -13.32 -21.55 -20.25
N ASP A 730 -14.48 -20.88 -20.14
CA ASP A 730 -15.62 -21.01 -21.06
C ASP A 730 -15.22 -20.69 -22.51
N PHE A 731 -14.38 -19.65 -22.70
CA PHE A 731 -13.87 -19.34 -24.04
C PHE A 731 -12.97 -20.45 -24.58
N VAL A 732 -12.10 -21.02 -23.74
CA VAL A 732 -11.27 -22.18 -24.13
C VAL A 732 -12.12 -23.39 -24.50
N GLU A 733 -13.18 -23.69 -23.74
CA GLU A 733 -14.12 -24.75 -24.08
C GLU A 733 -14.79 -24.48 -25.45
N HIS A 734 -15.28 -23.26 -25.69
CA HIS A 734 -15.85 -22.89 -26.99
C HIS A 734 -14.85 -23.04 -28.14
N VAL A 735 -13.58 -22.68 -27.94
CA VAL A 735 -12.52 -22.90 -28.93
C VAL A 735 -12.39 -24.39 -29.23
N LEU A 736 -12.30 -25.25 -28.21
CA LEU A 736 -12.14 -26.69 -28.39
C LEU A 736 -13.35 -27.37 -29.04
N LEU A 737 -14.55 -26.81 -28.90
CA LEU A 737 -15.75 -27.29 -29.59
C LEU A 737 -15.69 -27.03 -31.12
N GLN A 738 -15.11 -25.92 -31.56
CA GLN A 738 -15.00 -25.58 -32.99
C GLN A 738 -13.67 -26.03 -33.62
N ALA A 739 -12.59 -26.03 -32.82
CA ALA A 739 -11.23 -26.38 -33.23
C ALA A 739 -10.59 -27.38 -32.25
N PRO A 740 -10.99 -28.67 -32.26
CA PRO A 740 -10.51 -29.67 -31.28
C PRO A 740 -8.99 -29.92 -31.31
N ARG A 741 -8.33 -29.59 -32.43
CA ARG A 741 -6.88 -29.73 -32.61
C ARG A 741 -6.09 -28.46 -32.30
N ALA A 742 -6.75 -27.39 -31.87
CA ALA A 742 -6.07 -26.14 -31.53
C ALA A 742 -5.08 -26.38 -30.37
N ASN A 743 -3.88 -25.82 -30.50
CA ASN A 743 -2.92 -25.71 -29.41
C ASN A 743 -3.26 -24.42 -28.65
N ILE A 744 -3.64 -24.50 -27.37
CA ILE A 744 -4.15 -23.34 -26.61
C ILE A 744 -3.24 -23.03 -25.44
N LEU A 745 -2.78 -21.78 -25.37
CA LEU A 745 -2.05 -21.19 -24.25
C LEU A 745 -2.86 -20.09 -23.58
N VAL A 746 -2.85 -20.07 -22.26
CA VAL A 746 -3.36 -18.94 -21.46
C VAL A 746 -2.21 -18.46 -20.57
N ALA A 747 -1.73 -17.25 -20.79
CA ALA A 747 -0.52 -16.74 -20.14
C ALA A 747 -0.72 -15.32 -19.62
N GLY A 748 0.05 -14.92 -18.61
CA GLY A 748 0.00 -13.57 -18.08
C GLY A 748 0.15 -13.50 -16.57
N ASP A 749 -0.24 -12.35 -16.03
CA ASP A 749 -0.33 -12.09 -14.60
C ASP A 749 -1.77 -12.37 -14.14
N PHE A 750 -1.93 -13.41 -13.33
CA PHE A 750 -3.23 -13.80 -12.79
C PHE A 750 -3.49 -13.22 -11.40
N ASN A 751 -2.48 -12.56 -10.80
CA ASN A 751 -2.50 -12.06 -9.42
C ASN A 751 -2.95 -13.14 -8.42
N ALA A 752 -2.59 -14.39 -8.68
CA ALA A 752 -3.13 -15.57 -8.01
C ALA A 752 -2.06 -16.65 -7.84
N LEU A 753 -1.98 -17.23 -6.65
CA LEU A 753 -1.19 -18.44 -6.40
C LEU A 753 -1.82 -19.63 -7.11
N GLU A 754 -1.01 -20.60 -7.54
CA GLU A 754 -1.46 -21.75 -8.32
C GLU A 754 -2.48 -22.65 -7.61
N THR A 755 -2.59 -22.52 -6.29
CA THR A 755 -3.52 -23.28 -5.44
C THR A 755 -4.82 -22.56 -5.11
N GLU A 756 -4.93 -21.27 -5.45
CA GLU A 756 -6.16 -20.47 -5.28
C GLU A 756 -7.33 -21.06 -6.10
N VAL A 757 -8.55 -20.76 -5.66
CA VAL A 757 -9.78 -21.29 -6.27
C VAL A 757 -9.90 -20.80 -7.71
N SER A 758 -9.60 -19.52 -7.96
CA SER A 758 -9.62 -18.93 -9.30
C SER A 758 -8.71 -19.68 -10.29
N MET A 759 -7.55 -20.15 -9.85
CA MET A 759 -6.63 -20.90 -10.72
C MET A 759 -7.12 -22.32 -10.99
N LYS A 760 -7.74 -22.99 -10.01
CA LYS A 760 -8.38 -24.30 -10.22
C LYS A 760 -9.55 -24.22 -11.19
N VAL A 761 -10.32 -23.14 -11.09
CA VAL A 761 -11.42 -22.83 -12.02
C VAL A 761 -10.90 -22.59 -13.43
N LEU A 762 -9.80 -21.83 -13.58
CA LEU A 762 -9.17 -21.63 -14.88
C LEU A 762 -8.66 -22.94 -15.49
N GLU A 763 -8.06 -23.84 -14.70
CA GLU A 763 -7.65 -25.17 -15.17
C GLU A 763 -8.83 -25.95 -15.73
N GLY A 764 -9.91 -26.05 -14.94
CA GLY A 764 -11.10 -26.82 -15.29
C GLY A 764 -10.74 -28.22 -15.79
N HIS A 765 -11.33 -28.61 -16.93
CA HIS A 765 -11.03 -29.88 -17.59
C HIS A 765 -10.03 -29.77 -18.74
N HIS A 766 -9.73 -28.56 -19.20
CA HIS A 766 -9.08 -28.33 -20.50
C HIS A 766 -7.64 -27.86 -20.39
N LEU A 767 -7.26 -27.23 -19.28
CA LEU A 767 -5.97 -26.57 -19.11
C LEU A 767 -5.18 -27.17 -17.94
N LYS A 768 -3.86 -27.05 -18.03
CA LYS A 768 -2.90 -27.42 -17.00
C LYS A 768 -1.94 -26.27 -16.76
N ASN A 769 -1.74 -25.87 -15.50
CA ASN A 769 -0.74 -24.86 -15.13
C ASN A 769 0.68 -25.45 -15.26
N LEU A 770 1.48 -24.98 -16.22
CA LEU A 770 2.83 -25.50 -16.44
C LEU A 770 3.76 -25.28 -15.24
N VAL A 771 3.66 -24.16 -14.53
CA VAL A 771 4.47 -23.88 -13.33
C VAL A 771 4.21 -24.92 -12.26
N LYS A 772 2.94 -25.21 -11.98
CA LYS A 772 2.52 -26.21 -10.98
C LYS A 772 2.91 -27.64 -11.36
N GLU A 773 2.76 -27.98 -12.63
CA GLU A 773 2.90 -29.36 -13.13
C GLU A 773 4.36 -29.76 -13.38
N LEU A 774 5.24 -28.81 -13.75
CA LEU A 774 6.58 -29.12 -14.27
C LEU A 774 7.73 -28.60 -13.39
N LEU A 775 7.50 -27.61 -12.52
CA LEU A 775 8.56 -27.08 -11.65
C LEU A 775 8.51 -27.71 -10.25
N PRO A 776 9.67 -27.94 -9.61
CA PRO A 776 9.71 -28.25 -8.19
C PRO A 776 9.27 -27.04 -7.35
N PRO A 777 8.71 -27.25 -6.13
CA PRO A 777 8.16 -26.17 -5.31
C PRO A 777 9.11 -24.99 -5.06
N ASP A 778 10.38 -25.27 -4.75
CA ASP A 778 11.47 -24.29 -4.47
C ASP A 778 11.78 -23.30 -5.60
N ARG A 779 11.16 -23.48 -6.77
CA ARG A 779 11.28 -22.62 -7.97
C ARG A 779 9.97 -21.94 -8.37
N ARG A 780 8.87 -22.15 -7.65
CA ARG A 780 7.53 -21.63 -8.00
C ARG A 780 7.31 -20.24 -7.42
N TYR A 781 8.07 -19.26 -7.90
CA TYR A 781 7.85 -17.86 -7.55
C TYR A 781 8.20 -16.94 -8.70
N THR A 782 7.39 -15.90 -8.91
CA THR A 782 7.59 -14.87 -9.92
C THR A 782 7.67 -13.48 -9.31
N THR A 783 7.41 -13.34 -8.01
CA THR A 783 7.56 -12.08 -7.28
C THR A 783 8.01 -12.35 -5.83
N ASN A 784 8.57 -11.32 -5.18
CA ASN A 784 8.82 -11.28 -3.74
C ASN A 784 8.04 -10.11 -3.12
N TYR A 785 7.01 -10.43 -2.33
CA TYR A 785 6.18 -9.46 -1.64
C TYR A 785 6.46 -9.48 -0.14
N ASN A 786 7.15 -8.46 0.37
CA ASN A 786 7.46 -8.31 1.79
C ASN A 786 8.16 -9.57 2.38
N GLY A 787 9.16 -10.09 1.66
CA GLY A 787 9.88 -11.30 2.06
C GLY A 787 9.23 -12.61 1.65
N ASN A 788 7.99 -12.59 1.17
CA ASN A 788 7.27 -13.76 0.73
C ASN A 788 7.42 -13.96 -0.78
N SER A 789 8.07 -15.05 -1.19
CA SER A 789 8.17 -15.47 -2.58
C SER A 789 6.87 -16.15 -3.03
N GLN A 790 6.32 -15.71 -4.16
CA GLN A 790 4.99 -16.11 -4.64
C GLN A 790 4.98 -16.24 -6.16
N ALA A 791 4.28 -17.24 -6.72
CA ALA A 791 4.02 -17.34 -8.16
C ALA A 791 2.64 -16.77 -8.49
N ILE A 792 2.62 -15.66 -9.23
CA ILE A 792 1.38 -15.04 -9.72
C ILE A 792 1.31 -14.89 -11.25
N ASP A 793 2.44 -15.10 -11.92
CA ASP A 793 2.52 -15.20 -13.37
C ASP A 793 2.59 -16.68 -13.78
N HIS A 794 1.75 -17.07 -14.73
CA HIS A 794 1.59 -18.47 -15.09
C HIS A 794 1.46 -18.64 -16.61
N ILE A 795 1.74 -19.86 -17.08
CA ILE A 795 1.40 -20.31 -18.43
C ILE A 795 0.59 -21.59 -18.29
N PHE A 796 -0.61 -21.59 -18.85
CA PHE A 796 -1.48 -22.76 -18.95
C PHE A 796 -1.43 -23.31 -20.37
N ALA A 797 -1.46 -24.63 -20.47
CA ALA A 797 -1.49 -25.33 -21.75
C ALA A 797 -2.65 -26.33 -21.79
N ASN A 798 -3.28 -26.49 -22.94
CA ASN A 798 -4.27 -27.55 -23.14
C ASN A 798 -3.63 -28.92 -23.38
N ALA A 799 -4.44 -29.97 -23.41
CA ALA A 799 -3.99 -31.35 -23.59
C ALA A 799 -3.12 -31.55 -24.86
N ASN A 800 -3.43 -30.85 -25.96
CA ASN A 800 -2.64 -30.95 -27.21
C ASN A 800 -1.18 -30.50 -26.98
N LEU A 801 -0.99 -29.37 -26.31
CA LEU A 801 0.34 -28.86 -25.96
C LEU A 801 1.00 -29.66 -24.84
N MET A 802 0.24 -30.24 -23.91
CA MET A 802 0.81 -31.14 -22.90
C MET A 802 1.43 -32.40 -23.53
N ASN A 803 0.93 -32.84 -24.69
CA ASN A 803 1.51 -33.94 -25.46
C ASN A 803 2.75 -33.54 -26.28
N ARG A 804 3.15 -32.26 -26.27
CA ARG A 804 4.30 -31.71 -27.00
C ARG A 804 5.55 -31.60 -26.14
N ALA A 805 5.67 -32.46 -25.13
CA ALA A 805 6.77 -32.50 -24.16
C ALA A 805 7.14 -31.10 -23.62
N PRO A 806 6.18 -30.37 -23.03
CA PRO A 806 6.40 -29.00 -22.60
C PRO A 806 7.52 -28.93 -21.56
N LYS A 807 8.31 -27.86 -21.64
CA LYS A 807 9.22 -27.44 -20.58
C LYS A 807 8.85 -26.02 -20.15
N VAL A 808 9.12 -25.70 -18.90
CA VAL A 808 8.93 -24.36 -18.36
C VAL A 808 10.10 -23.99 -17.47
N GLU A 809 10.44 -22.71 -17.44
CA GLU A 809 11.46 -22.11 -16.59
C GLU A 809 10.98 -20.73 -16.15
N ILE A 810 11.23 -20.36 -14.89
CA ILE A 810 11.05 -19.00 -14.40
C ILE A 810 12.45 -18.41 -14.24
N LEU A 811 12.70 -17.24 -14.85
CA LEU A 811 13.99 -16.57 -14.69
C LEU A 811 13.93 -15.57 -13.56
N HIS A 812 14.45 -15.95 -12.40
CA HIS A 812 14.52 -15.06 -11.23
C HIS A 812 15.54 -13.94 -11.39
N ILE A 813 15.31 -13.04 -12.34
CA ILE A 813 16.17 -11.90 -12.67
C ILE A 813 15.80 -10.65 -11.89
N ASN A 814 14.62 -10.64 -11.24
CA ASN A 814 14.08 -9.51 -10.50
C ASN A 814 13.84 -9.86 -9.03
N SER A 815 13.04 -10.89 -8.71
CA SER A 815 12.56 -11.14 -7.33
C SER A 815 13.66 -11.31 -6.30
N ASP A 816 14.82 -11.81 -6.72
CA ASP A 816 15.96 -12.11 -5.85
C ASP A 816 17.00 -10.97 -5.80
N PHE A 817 16.87 -9.94 -6.62
CA PHE A 817 17.91 -8.93 -6.85
C PHE A 817 17.43 -7.50 -6.65
N MET A 818 18.16 -6.71 -5.85
CA MET A 818 18.00 -5.25 -5.88
C MET A 818 18.41 -4.72 -7.27
N GLY A 819 17.84 -3.58 -7.66
CA GLY A 819 17.95 -3.06 -9.01
C GLY A 819 17.09 -3.88 -9.97
N ARG A 820 15.86 -4.22 -9.55
CA ARG A 820 14.90 -4.94 -10.40
C ARG A 820 14.40 -4.04 -11.53
N LEU A 821 14.11 -4.65 -12.66
CA LEU A 821 13.50 -3.98 -13.82
C LEU A 821 11.98 -3.92 -13.73
N SER A 822 11.42 -4.91 -13.03
CA SER A 822 10.00 -5.15 -12.75
C SER A 822 9.93 -5.83 -11.39
N ASP A 823 8.80 -5.73 -10.69
CA ASP A 823 8.51 -6.54 -9.50
C ASP A 823 8.10 -8.00 -9.82
N HIS A 824 8.12 -8.38 -11.10
CA HIS A 824 7.87 -9.73 -11.60
C HIS A 824 9.07 -10.33 -12.34
N ASP A 825 9.19 -11.65 -12.29
CA ASP A 825 10.09 -12.46 -13.10
C ASP A 825 9.36 -13.01 -14.34
N PRO A 826 10.03 -13.10 -15.51
CA PRO A 826 9.44 -13.71 -16.69
C PRO A 826 9.33 -15.24 -16.57
N VAL A 827 8.26 -15.79 -17.13
CA VAL A 827 8.03 -17.23 -17.26
C VAL A 827 8.19 -17.62 -18.73
N LEU A 828 9.03 -18.62 -19.01
CA LEU A 828 9.34 -19.10 -20.36
C LEU A 828 8.90 -20.56 -20.50
N SER A 829 8.18 -20.87 -21.58
CA SER A 829 7.79 -22.23 -21.95
C SER A 829 8.37 -22.63 -23.30
N LEU A 830 8.57 -23.93 -23.50
CA LEU A 830 9.08 -24.52 -24.74
C LEU A 830 8.28 -25.78 -25.10
N PHE A 831 7.88 -25.91 -26.36
CA PHE A 831 7.10 -27.04 -26.88
C PHE A 831 7.77 -27.65 -28.11
N GLN A 832 7.64 -28.97 -28.29
CA GLN A 832 8.16 -29.72 -29.43
C GLN A 832 7.06 -30.01 -30.46
N PHE A 833 7.15 -29.41 -31.65
CA PHE A 833 6.21 -29.61 -32.75
C PHE A 833 6.66 -30.68 -33.73
#